data_AF-A0A935CMJ0-F1
#
_entry.id   AF-A0A935CMJ0-F1
#
_cell.length_a   1.000
_cell.length_b   1.000
_cell.length_c   1.000
_cell.angle_alpha   90.00
_cell.angle_beta   90.00
_cell.angle_gamma   90.00
#
_symmetry.space_group_name_H-M   'P 1'
#
loop_
_entity.id
_entity.type
_entity.pdbx_description
1 polymer ?
#
loop_
_entity_poly.entity_id
_entity_poly.type
_entity_poly.pdbx_seq_one_letter_code
_entity_poly.pdbx_strand_id
1 'polypeptide(L)'
;MARKKATTQTPADSPLRQLALEFFRLFGATVQTNGSTALTVELTPDLAAHFDKPTLSLVFSTAELSPYHDLVAYGSRVFDRMMTYIANHGSMARETLPTHFPELAVSRLPGELTLSACDLTHSAGKNGWRYLFQFNFHISYRADDKREEVFSVALDEDGNPVPNMGDLLAQAARAGAEVTAPKMEGLIELAQQAQKLALFHADQQCGEVEQDILPRLHAILSRLVNYYEQQALEIQERGDDPDYAANQRQALRSDLQRKIAEELENHRLRVAVTLFSLAQVAQPTWEQSLSLRSRAGDTTLKLPLTRNIYTGKLTLPVCHACDTETAVVGVCAHEHVSCPACLTHCHACARDICLECGVQGCTVCKELLCQDCAVTCPACGQWACQEHTARCPICQETTCFACQDTCAQCGVQQCKTHLVADYLAPGTLLCANCALTCPHCQRPSAQTALCDFCGQVFCRGCTDSCYACGKVFCRPHLLADPVNGGAVCKRCVAPCPHCGMKTASLTTCAVCGVTQCTSCLQGCAECGTMVCADHRERCSLCGRLHCQRHSDRCHMDGKTVCVAHSFACPVCGATVCHAHQKFCVVCNMAYCPDCINLDNNVCATCQQLEDADPINLAQEPVAHDPDVAALATAYTWRSASNRAHTVYFGTRLMGQMTLVVRHDGKVVHTSHVKGLESLIRWGRRLLG
;
A
#
# COMPACT_ATOMS: atom_id res chain seq x y z
N MET A 1 63.33 15.12 -47.97
CA MET A 1 64.39 16.04 -47.49
C MET A 1 64.03 17.46 -47.89
N ALA A 2 63.46 18.23 -46.98
CA ALA A 2 63.36 19.69 -47.08
C ALA A 2 63.81 20.22 -45.71
N ARG A 3 65.06 20.69 -45.62
CA ARG A 3 65.63 21.32 -44.42
C ARG A 3 64.91 22.66 -44.21
N LYS A 4 63.95 22.72 -43.29
CA LYS A 4 63.47 23.99 -42.73
C LYS A 4 64.63 24.60 -41.93
N LYS A 5 65.10 25.78 -42.38
CA LYS A 5 66.03 26.64 -41.64
C LYS A 5 65.37 27.02 -40.31
N ALA A 6 66.04 26.70 -39.20
CA ALA A 6 65.70 27.22 -37.88
C ALA A 6 65.93 28.73 -37.86
N THR A 7 64.91 29.46 -37.46
CA THR A 7 64.92 30.90 -37.23
C THR A 7 65.78 31.19 -36.00
N THR A 8 66.94 31.82 -36.18
CA THR A 8 67.78 32.35 -35.09
C THR A 8 67.03 33.47 -34.36
N GLN A 9 66.54 33.19 -33.16
CA GLN A 9 66.02 34.21 -32.23
C GLN A 9 67.16 35.15 -31.79
N THR A 10 66.85 36.43 -31.67
CA THR A 10 67.76 37.48 -31.19
C THR A 10 68.25 37.19 -29.76
N PRO A 11 69.53 37.48 -29.39
CA PRO A 11 70.11 37.12 -28.08
C PRO A 11 69.38 37.69 -26.84
N ALA A 12 68.54 38.73 -27.01
CA ALA A 12 67.87 39.42 -25.92
C ALA A 12 66.75 38.60 -25.24
N ASP A 13 66.11 37.69 -25.97
CA ASP A 13 64.94 36.89 -25.51
C ASP A 13 65.26 35.40 -25.28
N SER A 14 66.54 35.06 -25.13
CA SER A 14 66.95 33.68 -24.87
C SER A 14 66.44 33.19 -23.50
N PRO A 15 65.78 32.00 -23.41
CA PRO A 15 65.37 31.40 -22.14
C PRO A 15 66.52 31.26 -21.14
N LEU A 16 67.74 30.96 -21.63
CA LEU A 16 68.95 30.87 -20.80
C LEU A 16 69.33 32.22 -20.18
N ARG A 17 69.05 33.33 -20.88
CA ARG A 17 69.29 34.67 -20.37
C ARG A 17 68.31 35.03 -19.26
N GLN A 18 67.03 34.69 -19.42
CA GLN A 18 66.02 34.86 -18.37
C GLN A 18 66.36 34.02 -17.14
N LEU A 19 66.71 32.74 -17.32
CA LEU A 19 67.14 31.86 -16.25
C LEU A 19 68.34 32.41 -15.48
N ALA A 20 69.37 32.89 -16.19
CA ALA A 20 70.55 33.50 -15.55
C ALA A 20 70.17 34.75 -14.75
N LEU A 21 69.34 35.64 -15.32
CA LEU A 21 68.86 36.84 -14.64
C LEU A 21 68.09 36.51 -13.36
N GLU A 22 67.16 35.56 -13.43
CA GLU A 22 66.35 35.13 -12.30
C GLU A 22 67.22 34.45 -11.23
N PHE A 23 68.12 33.55 -11.62
CA PHE A 23 69.05 32.89 -10.70
C PHE A 23 69.87 33.91 -9.89
N PHE A 24 70.57 34.82 -10.56
CA PHE A 24 71.46 35.76 -9.87
C PHE A 24 70.66 36.74 -9.00
N ARG A 25 69.50 37.21 -9.46
CA ARG A 25 68.62 38.08 -8.66
C ARG A 25 68.06 37.35 -7.44
N LEU A 26 67.63 36.10 -7.58
CA LEU A 26 67.06 35.29 -6.50
C LEU A 26 68.07 35.11 -5.35
N PHE A 27 69.34 34.94 -5.69
CA PHE A 27 70.44 34.77 -4.72
C PHE A 27 71.15 36.09 -4.36
N GLY A 28 70.51 37.23 -4.63
CA GLY A 28 70.93 38.54 -4.14
C GLY A 28 72.13 39.18 -4.85
N ALA A 29 72.55 38.64 -6.00
CA ALA A 29 73.59 39.25 -6.82
C ALA A 29 73.06 40.47 -7.58
N THR A 30 73.90 41.49 -7.73
CA THR A 30 73.60 42.70 -8.51
C THR A 30 73.92 42.44 -9.98
N VAL A 31 72.91 42.55 -10.84
CA VAL A 31 73.05 42.30 -12.28
C VAL A 31 72.93 43.61 -13.06
N GLN A 32 73.99 43.98 -13.77
CA GLN A 32 74.04 45.12 -14.68
C GLN A 32 73.97 44.63 -16.13
N THR A 33 73.22 45.36 -16.97
CA THR A 33 73.06 45.03 -18.40
C THR A 33 73.99 45.93 -19.21
N ASN A 34 75.02 45.34 -19.81
CA ASN A 34 76.03 46.07 -20.60
C ASN A 34 75.75 45.83 -22.09
N GLY A 35 74.91 46.68 -22.68
CA GLY A 35 74.44 46.54 -24.07
C GLY A 35 73.34 45.49 -24.25
N SER A 36 73.09 45.07 -25.50
CA SER A 36 71.99 44.15 -25.83
C SER A 36 72.29 42.67 -25.57
N THR A 37 73.53 42.28 -25.29
CA THR A 37 73.94 40.86 -25.29
C THR A 37 74.71 40.37 -24.07
N ALA A 38 75.43 41.23 -23.33
CA ALA A 38 76.24 40.84 -22.18
C ALA A 38 75.65 41.29 -20.83
N LEU A 39 75.84 40.48 -19.78
CA LEU A 39 75.47 40.81 -18.39
C LEU A 39 76.72 40.86 -17.52
N THR A 40 76.84 41.87 -16.67
CA THR A 40 77.87 41.89 -15.62
C THR A 40 77.18 41.64 -14.30
N VAL A 41 77.64 40.62 -13.58
CA VAL A 41 77.06 40.18 -12.31
C VAL A 41 78.11 40.35 -11.22
N GLU A 42 77.78 41.12 -10.18
CA GLU A 42 78.57 41.14 -8.94
C GLU A 42 77.98 40.14 -7.97
N LEU A 43 78.80 39.18 -7.55
CA LEU A 43 78.36 38.04 -6.76
C LEU A 43 78.37 38.36 -5.27
N THR A 44 77.42 37.80 -4.53
CA THR A 44 77.45 37.77 -3.06
C THR A 44 78.65 36.93 -2.58
N PRO A 45 79.12 37.04 -1.33
CA PRO A 45 80.26 36.27 -0.82
C PRO A 45 80.10 34.75 -1.03
N ASP A 46 78.89 34.22 -0.82
CA ASP A 46 78.58 32.80 -0.97
C ASP A 46 78.63 32.35 -2.44
N LEU A 47 78.07 33.17 -3.34
CA LEU A 47 78.16 32.91 -4.79
C LEU A 47 79.60 33.06 -5.28
N ALA A 48 80.35 34.05 -4.79
CA ALA A 48 81.73 34.26 -5.20
C ALA A 48 82.63 33.07 -4.82
N ALA A 49 82.40 32.49 -3.64
CA ALA A 49 83.07 31.26 -3.21
C ALA A 49 82.69 30.05 -4.10
N HIS A 50 81.42 29.92 -4.50
CA HIS A 50 80.98 28.82 -5.36
C HIS A 50 81.46 28.95 -6.81
N PHE A 51 81.51 30.17 -7.33
CA PHE A 51 81.91 30.46 -8.71
C PHE A 51 83.42 30.75 -8.88
N ASP A 52 84.19 30.76 -7.78
CA ASP A 52 85.62 31.11 -7.71
C ASP A 52 85.97 32.49 -8.31
N LYS A 53 85.01 33.42 -8.34
CA LYS A 53 85.18 34.75 -8.91
C LYS A 53 84.26 35.74 -8.19
N PRO A 54 84.68 37.00 -7.94
CA PRO A 54 83.81 38.01 -7.34
C PRO A 54 82.82 38.62 -8.35
N THR A 55 83.16 38.60 -9.64
CA THR A 55 82.34 39.13 -10.72
C THR A 55 82.33 38.19 -11.91
N LEU A 56 81.20 38.11 -12.61
CA LEU A 56 81.03 37.34 -13.85
C LEU A 56 80.63 38.27 -14.99
N SER A 57 81.19 38.04 -16.17
CA SER A 57 80.83 38.76 -17.40
C SER A 57 80.18 37.79 -18.37
N LEU A 58 78.85 37.65 -18.28
CA LEU A 58 78.08 36.62 -18.96
C LEU A 58 77.77 36.98 -20.41
N VAL A 59 78.00 36.05 -21.32
CA VAL A 59 77.59 36.10 -22.73
C VAL A 59 76.80 34.86 -23.11
N PHE A 60 75.89 34.98 -24.09
CA PHE A 60 74.96 33.90 -24.48
C PHE A 60 75.19 33.37 -25.90
N SER A 61 76.25 33.83 -26.56
CA SER A 61 76.61 33.43 -27.92
C SER A 61 78.11 33.16 -28.01
N THR A 62 78.49 32.09 -28.70
CA THR A 62 79.89 31.73 -28.95
C THR A 62 80.61 32.76 -29.84
N ALA A 63 79.86 33.53 -30.64
CA ALA A 63 80.41 34.58 -31.49
C ALA A 63 80.97 35.78 -30.70
N GLU A 64 80.54 35.94 -29.44
CA GLU A 64 80.89 37.07 -28.57
C GLU A 64 81.89 36.64 -27.48
N LEU A 65 82.40 35.41 -27.56
CA LEU A 65 83.28 34.84 -26.53
C LEU A 65 84.69 35.45 -26.62
N SER A 66 85.12 36.10 -25.54
CA SER A 66 86.52 36.51 -25.33
C SER A 66 87.06 35.85 -24.07
N PRO A 67 88.40 35.82 -23.86
CA PRO A 67 89.01 35.22 -22.65
C PRO A 67 88.51 35.80 -21.32
N TYR A 68 87.91 36.99 -21.35
CA TYR A 68 87.37 37.70 -20.19
C TYR A 68 85.86 37.53 -20.00
N HIS A 69 85.19 36.78 -20.88
CA HIS A 69 83.76 36.51 -20.83
C HIS A 69 83.47 35.07 -20.43
N ASP A 70 82.38 34.91 -19.68
CA ASP A 70 81.87 33.65 -19.21
C ASP A 70 80.64 33.25 -20.05
N LEU A 71 80.77 32.19 -20.86
CA LEU A 71 79.67 31.70 -21.70
C LEU A 71 78.59 31.03 -20.84
N VAL A 72 77.33 31.41 -21.05
CA VAL A 72 76.15 30.70 -20.54
C VAL A 72 75.49 29.96 -21.70
N ALA A 73 75.76 28.66 -21.77
CA ALA A 73 75.16 27.73 -22.72
C ALA A 73 74.96 26.39 -22.02
N TYR A 74 74.10 25.52 -22.55
CA TYR A 74 73.96 24.16 -22.03
C TYR A 74 75.31 23.45 -22.03
N GLY A 75 75.74 22.94 -20.87
CA GLY A 75 77.05 22.30 -20.66
C GLY A 75 78.23 23.28 -20.51
N SER A 76 77.99 24.58 -20.36
CA SER A 76 79.05 25.53 -20.00
C SER A 76 79.33 25.49 -18.50
N ARG A 77 80.58 25.80 -18.11
CA ARG A 77 80.99 25.79 -16.69
C ARG A 77 80.11 26.68 -15.81
N VAL A 78 79.70 27.84 -16.29
CA VAL A 78 78.82 28.74 -15.52
C VAL A 78 77.43 28.14 -15.37
N PHE A 79 76.86 27.60 -16.44
CA PHE A 79 75.56 26.94 -16.38
C PHE A 79 75.59 25.75 -15.41
N ASP A 80 76.60 24.87 -15.50
CA ASP A 80 76.75 23.72 -14.61
C ASP A 80 76.92 24.14 -13.15
N ARG A 81 77.64 25.24 -12.89
CA ARG A 81 77.77 25.82 -11.55
C ARG A 81 76.45 26.40 -11.03
N MET A 82 75.67 27.08 -11.88
CA MET A 82 74.33 27.53 -11.52
C MET A 82 73.46 26.34 -11.12
N MET A 83 73.43 25.27 -11.95
CA MET A 83 72.63 24.09 -11.67
C MET A 83 73.08 23.37 -10.39
N THR A 84 74.39 23.25 -10.17
CA THR A 84 74.95 22.66 -8.93
C THR A 84 74.58 23.49 -7.70
N TYR A 85 74.54 24.81 -7.82
CA TYR A 85 74.12 25.68 -6.74
C TYR A 85 72.63 25.49 -6.43
N ILE A 86 71.77 25.46 -7.45
CA ILE A 86 70.33 25.21 -7.29
C ILE A 86 70.08 23.82 -6.70
N ALA A 87 70.80 22.79 -7.11
CA ALA A 87 70.60 21.42 -6.60
C ALA A 87 70.79 21.30 -5.08
N ASN A 88 71.58 22.19 -4.48
CA ASN A 88 71.82 22.25 -3.04
C ASN A 88 70.89 23.23 -2.29
N HIS A 89 69.95 23.88 -2.98
CA HIS A 89 69.03 24.87 -2.43
C HIS A 89 67.58 24.59 -2.84
N GLY A 90 66.61 24.87 -1.95
CA GLY A 90 65.18 24.76 -2.32
C GLY A 90 64.58 23.35 -2.22
N SER A 91 65.16 22.47 -1.38
CA SER A 91 64.56 21.17 -1.06
C SER A 91 63.16 21.27 -0.44
N MET A 92 62.87 22.39 0.26
CA MET A 92 61.54 22.72 0.74
C MET A 92 61.24 24.22 0.57
N ALA A 93 60.10 24.54 -0.04
CA ALA A 93 59.52 25.87 -0.09
C ALA A 93 58.27 25.95 0.78
N ARG A 94 58.06 27.09 1.45
CA ARG A 94 56.84 27.40 2.18
C ARG A 94 56.27 28.69 1.67
N GLU A 95 55.03 28.62 1.21
CA GLU A 95 54.33 29.71 0.57
C GLU A 95 52.94 29.88 1.15
N THR A 96 52.40 31.07 0.98
CA THR A 96 51.06 31.47 1.45
C THR A 96 50.30 32.10 0.33
N LEU A 97 49.05 31.67 0.18
CA LEU A 97 48.11 32.34 -0.71
C LEU A 97 47.62 33.65 -0.08
N PRO A 98 47.35 34.68 -0.89
CA PRO A 98 46.80 35.93 -0.40
C PRO A 98 45.39 35.72 0.16
N THR A 99 44.97 36.61 1.05
CA THR A 99 43.57 36.65 1.50
C THR A 99 42.77 37.55 0.56
N HIS A 100 41.82 36.99 -0.19
CA HIS A 100 40.99 37.75 -1.13
C HIS A 100 39.67 38.25 -0.50
N PHE A 101 39.12 37.50 0.45
CA PHE A 101 37.81 37.78 1.06
C PHE A 101 37.89 37.92 2.59
N PRO A 102 38.67 38.88 3.12
CA PRO A 102 38.83 39.06 4.58
C PRO A 102 37.52 39.46 5.29
N GLU A 103 36.61 40.13 4.61
CA GLU A 103 35.32 40.57 5.15
C GLU A 103 34.41 39.40 5.56
N LEU A 104 34.57 38.23 4.94
CA LEU A 104 33.79 37.03 5.24
C LEU A 104 34.18 36.38 6.57
N ALA A 105 35.30 36.77 7.18
CA ALA A 105 35.73 36.29 8.50
C ALA A 105 34.93 36.93 9.65
N VAL A 106 34.23 38.04 9.43
CA VAL A 106 33.62 38.84 10.52
C VAL A 106 32.15 38.49 10.77
N SER A 107 31.52 37.71 9.88
CA SER A 107 30.09 37.39 9.97
C SER A 107 29.77 36.47 11.15
N ARG A 108 28.84 36.88 12.03
CA ARG A 108 28.35 36.04 13.16
C ARG A 108 27.65 34.77 12.68
N LEU A 109 26.91 34.86 11.58
CA LEU A 109 26.33 33.74 10.85
C LEU A 109 26.67 33.93 9.36
N PRO A 110 27.27 32.93 8.70
CA PRO A 110 27.46 32.95 7.25
C PRO A 110 26.15 33.21 6.49
N GLY A 111 26.15 34.10 5.49
CA GLY A 111 24.95 34.43 4.71
C GLY A 111 24.39 33.27 3.88
N GLU A 112 25.23 32.27 3.59
CA GLU A 112 24.87 31.02 2.92
C GLU A 112 24.12 30.05 3.83
N LEU A 113 24.11 30.30 5.15
CA LEU A 113 23.40 29.48 6.13
C LEU A 113 22.14 30.18 6.62
N THR A 114 21.06 29.40 6.71
CA THR A 114 19.80 29.80 7.33
C THR A 114 19.45 28.82 8.43
N LEU A 115 18.88 29.32 9.53
CA LEU A 115 18.54 28.50 10.70
C LEU A 115 17.05 28.16 10.69
N SER A 116 16.72 26.88 10.81
CA SER A 116 15.36 26.36 10.92
C SER A 116 15.22 25.59 12.22
N ALA A 117 14.20 25.89 13.04
CA ALA A 117 13.96 25.19 14.31
C ALA A 117 15.12 25.25 15.33
N CYS A 118 16.07 26.16 15.14
CA CYS A 118 17.12 26.47 16.09
C CYS A 118 17.47 27.96 16.07
N ASP A 119 18.20 28.40 17.09
CA ASP A 119 18.68 29.77 17.26
C ASP A 119 20.19 29.80 17.55
N LEU A 120 20.89 30.79 17.00
CA LEU A 120 22.30 31.01 17.26
C LEU A 120 22.50 31.71 18.60
N THR A 121 23.12 31.02 19.55
CA THR A 121 23.41 31.58 20.88
C THR A 121 24.78 32.23 20.92
N HIS A 122 25.81 31.54 20.42
CA HIS A 122 27.20 31.98 20.46
C HIS A 122 27.91 31.67 19.14
N SER A 123 28.85 32.51 18.75
CA SER A 123 29.70 32.31 17.58
C SER A 123 31.09 32.82 17.92
N ALA A 124 32.11 31.99 17.71
CA ALA A 124 33.51 32.38 17.79
C ALA A 124 34.24 31.85 16.56
N GLY A 125 35.19 32.62 16.04
CA GLY A 125 36.03 32.17 14.95
C GLY A 125 37.46 32.65 15.09
N LYS A 126 38.35 32.01 14.35
CA LYS A 126 39.79 32.30 14.30
C LYS A 126 40.31 32.04 12.89
N ASN A 127 41.41 32.70 12.54
CA ASN A 127 42.14 32.40 11.33
C ASN A 127 42.80 31.02 11.46
N GLY A 128 42.75 30.27 10.36
CA GLY A 128 43.38 28.97 10.20
C GLY A 128 44.08 28.86 8.85
N TRP A 129 44.68 27.70 8.63
CA TRP A 129 45.36 27.36 7.39
C TRP A 129 44.96 25.96 6.95
N ARG A 130 44.68 25.80 5.66
CA ARG A 130 44.63 24.51 4.98
C ARG A 130 45.91 24.33 4.18
N TYR A 131 46.56 23.18 4.28
CA TYR A 131 47.85 22.97 3.63
C TYR A 131 47.71 22.14 2.35
N LEU A 132 48.37 22.61 1.30
CA LEU A 132 48.54 21.91 0.04
C LEU A 132 50.02 21.62 -0.18
N PHE A 133 50.34 20.50 -0.79
CA PHE A 133 51.70 20.00 -0.96
C PHE A 133 51.97 19.66 -2.43
N GLN A 134 53.07 20.18 -2.98
CA GLN A 134 53.59 19.75 -4.28
C GLN A 134 54.91 19.01 -4.10
N PHE A 135 54.92 17.75 -4.48
CA PHE A 135 56.11 16.90 -4.51
C PHE A 135 56.69 16.89 -5.93
N ASN A 136 57.92 17.35 -6.07
CA ASN A 136 58.62 17.40 -7.35
C ASN A 136 59.62 16.24 -7.43
N PHE A 137 59.36 15.31 -8.35
CA PHE A 137 60.19 14.16 -8.62
C PHE A 137 61.04 14.40 -9.85
N HIS A 138 62.32 14.08 -9.73
CA HIS A 138 63.23 13.97 -10.85
C HIS A 138 63.23 12.51 -11.28
N ILE A 139 62.87 12.26 -12.54
CA ILE A 139 62.81 10.92 -13.11
C ILE A 139 63.88 10.82 -14.19
N SER A 140 64.75 9.82 -14.04
CA SER A 140 65.86 9.56 -14.96
C SER A 140 65.71 8.19 -15.60
N TYR A 141 65.64 8.18 -16.92
CA TYR A 141 65.60 6.98 -17.75
C TYR A 141 66.97 6.79 -18.40
N ARG A 142 67.62 5.67 -18.11
CA ARG A 142 68.98 5.39 -18.57
C ARG A 142 69.07 4.04 -19.28
N ALA A 143 69.49 4.07 -20.53
CA ALA A 143 69.85 2.91 -21.34
C ALA A 143 71.13 3.23 -22.13
N ASP A 144 71.07 3.18 -23.47
CA ASP A 144 72.10 3.70 -24.38
C ASP A 144 72.15 5.23 -24.38
N ASP A 145 71.00 5.87 -24.16
CA ASP A 145 70.84 7.30 -23.92
C ASP A 145 70.41 7.61 -22.47
N LYS A 146 70.42 8.90 -22.12
CA LYS A 146 69.92 9.41 -20.83
C LYS A 146 68.81 10.41 -21.12
N ARG A 147 67.62 10.16 -20.58
CA ARG A 147 66.48 11.08 -20.61
C ARG A 147 66.10 11.45 -19.18
N GLU A 148 65.77 12.72 -18.98
CA GLU A 148 65.43 13.26 -17.66
C GLU A 148 64.17 14.11 -17.77
N GLU A 149 63.31 13.99 -16.77
CA GLU A 149 62.10 14.80 -16.65
C GLU A 149 61.86 15.20 -15.19
N VAL A 150 61.03 16.23 -15.03
CA VAL A 150 60.48 16.63 -13.74
C VAL A 150 58.99 16.34 -13.76
N PHE A 151 58.53 15.55 -12.80
CA PHE A 151 57.13 15.21 -12.61
C PHE A 151 56.65 15.70 -11.24
N SER A 152 55.58 16.49 -11.25
CA SER A 152 55.04 17.12 -10.04
C SER A 152 53.72 16.47 -9.64
N VAL A 153 53.59 16.10 -8.36
CA VAL A 153 52.36 15.58 -7.78
C VAL A 153 51.88 16.54 -6.71
N ALA A 154 50.67 17.07 -6.87
CA ALA A 154 50.06 18.01 -5.94
C ALA A 154 48.91 17.36 -5.17
N LEU A 155 48.97 17.41 -3.83
CA LEU A 155 48.00 16.81 -2.92
C LEU A 155 47.55 17.82 -1.85
N ASP A 156 46.32 17.70 -1.36
CA ASP A 156 45.90 18.36 -0.12
C ASP A 156 46.27 17.54 1.12
N GLU A 157 45.98 18.07 2.31
CA GLU A 157 46.24 17.42 3.60
C GLU A 157 45.52 16.07 3.78
N ASP A 158 44.45 15.83 3.01
CA ASP A 158 43.66 14.59 3.02
C ASP A 158 44.14 13.59 1.93
N GLY A 159 45.16 13.97 1.15
CA GLY A 159 45.72 13.15 0.08
C GLY A 159 44.94 13.22 -1.25
N ASN A 160 44.04 14.18 -1.41
CA ASN A 160 43.31 14.40 -2.66
C ASN A 160 44.15 15.22 -3.65
N PRO A 161 44.07 14.93 -4.96
CA PRO A 161 44.84 15.65 -5.97
C PRO A 161 44.39 17.12 -6.12
N VAL A 162 45.36 18.02 -6.26
CA VAL A 162 45.14 19.47 -6.45
C VAL A 162 45.54 19.87 -7.87
N PRO A 163 44.60 19.89 -8.84
CA PRO A 163 44.94 20.04 -10.26
C PRO A 163 45.45 21.44 -10.63
N ASN A 164 45.06 22.47 -9.89
CA ASN A 164 45.39 23.87 -10.16
C ASN A 164 46.59 24.40 -9.34
N MET A 165 47.46 23.51 -8.85
CA MET A 165 48.57 23.89 -7.97
C MET A 165 49.54 24.89 -8.62
N GLY A 166 49.82 24.76 -9.92
CA GLY A 166 50.71 25.69 -10.63
C GLY A 166 50.21 27.14 -10.58
N ASP A 167 48.91 27.35 -10.76
CA ASP A 167 48.28 28.68 -10.68
C ASP A 167 48.29 29.23 -9.25
N LEU A 168 48.16 28.35 -8.25
CA LEU A 168 48.22 28.71 -6.84
C LEU A 168 49.64 29.14 -6.45
N LEU A 169 50.66 28.38 -6.84
CA LEU A 169 52.07 28.73 -6.60
C LEU A 169 52.44 30.06 -7.29
N ALA A 170 51.93 30.32 -8.49
CA ALA A 170 52.19 31.59 -9.19
C ALA A 170 51.64 32.82 -8.46
N GLN A 171 50.59 32.65 -7.64
CA GLN A 171 49.98 33.71 -6.84
C GLN A 171 50.48 33.73 -5.39
N ALA A 172 51.17 32.69 -4.96
CA ALA A 172 51.62 32.55 -3.60
C ALA A 172 52.88 33.39 -3.35
N ALA A 173 53.02 33.85 -2.11
CA ALA A 173 54.20 34.58 -1.65
C ALA A 173 54.93 33.75 -0.59
N ARG A 174 56.23 34.02 -0.39
CA ARG A 174 57.01 33.37 0.68
C ARG A 174 56.27 33.48 2.02
N ALA A 175 56.10 32.34 2.69
CA ALA A 175 55.38 32.26 3.93
C ALA A 175 56.05 33.08 5.04
N GLY A 176 55.23 33.85 5.78
CA GLY A 176 55.62 34.51 7.01
C GLY A 176 55.81 33.53 8.17
N ALA A 177 56.25 34.04 9.33
CA ALA A 177 56.51 33.22 10.52
C ALA A 177 55.25 32.52 11.10
N GLU A 178 54.05 32.96 10.72
CA GLU A 178 52.76 32.44 11.18
C GLU A 178 52.41 31.06 10.58
N VAL A 179 53.07 30.68 9.49
CA VAL A 179 52.81 29.43 8.77
C VAL A 179 53.69 28.34 9.34
N THR A 180 53.06 27.42 10.06
CA THR A 180 53.78 26.34 10.72
C THR A 180 54.25 25.29 9.71
N ALA A 181 55.42 24.71 10.00
CA ALA A 181 55.88 23.54 9.27
C ALA A 181 54.90 22.37 9.49
N PRO A 182 54.68 21.52 8.47
CA PRO A 182 53.79 20.37 8.58
C PRO A 182 54.38 19.38 9.58
N LYS A 183 53.51 18.64 10.26
CA LYS A 183 53.97 17.52 11.11
C LYS A 183 54.56 16.42 10.23
N MET A 184 55.69 15.86 10.67
CA MET A 184 56.44 14.86 9.90
C MET A 184 55.64 13.58 9.62
N GLU A 185 54.83 13.11 10.56
CA GLU A 185 54.09 11.85 10.44
C GLU A 185 53.13 11.84 9.23
N GLY A 186 52.22 12.82 9.12
CA GLY A 186 51.29 12.91 7.99
C GLY A 186 51.98 13.26 6.66
N LEU A 187 53.10 13.98 6.71
CA LEU A 187 53.86 14.31 5.50
C LEU A 187 54.50 13.06 4.86
N ILE A 188 54.91 12.08 5.65
CA ILE A 188 55.49 10.83 5.14
C ILE A 188 54.44 10.04 4.36
N GLU A 189 53.21 9.95 4.85
CA GLU A 189 52.11 9.25 4.18
C GLU A 189 51.78 9.91 2.83
N LEU A 190 51.66 11.24 2.82
CA LEU A 190 51.46 12.01 1.58
C LEU A 190 52.62 11.83 0.60
N ALA A 191 53.87 11.84 1.09
CA ALA A 191 55.06 11.63 0.26
C ALA A 191 55.08 10.23 -0.37
N GLN A 192 54.68 9.19 0.37
CA GLN A 192 54.57 7.83 -0.13
C GLN A 192 53.47 7.70 -1.20
N GLN A 193 52.32 8.35 -0.98
CA GLN A 193 51.25 8.41 -1.98
C GLN A 193 51.71 9.12 -3.25
N ALA A 194 52.38 10.27 -3.11
CA ALA A 194 52.94 11.01 -4.23
C ALA A 194 54.01 10.19 -4.97
N GLN A 195 54.86 9.46 -4.25
CA GLN A 195 55.86 8.58 -4.85
C GLN A 195 55.22 7.45 -5.66
N LYS A 196 54.13 6.84 -5.18
CA LYS A 196 53.39 5.83 -5.96
C LYS A 196 52.86 6.39 -7.28
N LEU A 197 52.31 7.61 -7.26
CA LEU A 197 51.84 8.29 -8.47
C LEU A 197 52.99 8.61 -9.43
N ALA A 198 54.14 9.04 -8.93
CA ALA A 198 55.33 9.28 -9.74
C ALA A 198 55.92 7.99 -10.34
N LEU A 199 55.95 6.89 -9.58
CA LEU A 199 56.36 5.58 -10.07
C LEU A 199 55.41 5.06 -11.16
N PHE A 200 54.10 5.26 -10.97
CA PHE A 200 53.11 4.89 -11.97
C PHE A 200 53.26 5.70 -13.27
N HIS A 201 53.50 7.01 -13.17
CA HIS A 201 53.82 7.83 -14.34
C HIS A 201 55.08 7.33 -15.04
N ALA A 202 56.15 7.05 -14.27
CA ALA A 202 57.40 6.54 -14.81
C ALA A 202 57.23 5.20 -15.55
N ASP A 203 56.42 4.29 -15.00
CA ASP A 203 56.11 2.99 -15.63
C ASP A 203 55.36 3.16 -16.96
N GLN A 204 54.43 4.13 -17.04
CA GLN A 204 53.78 4.44 -18.32
C GLN A 204 54.76 4.97 -19.37
N GLN A 205 55.69 5.84 -18.96
CA GLN A 205 56.73 6.38 -19.84
C GLN A 205 57.76 5.31 -20.27
N CYS A 206 58.01 4.27 -19.44
CA CYS A 206 58.88 3.16 -19.82
C CYS A 206 58.47 2.54 -21.17
N GLY A 207 57.17 2.37 -21.41
CA GLY A 207 56.69 1.79 -22.67
C GLY A 207 57.07 2.61 -23.90
N GLU A 208 57.01 3.95 -23.81
CA GLU A 208 57.42 4.85 -24.91
C GLU A 208 58.95 4.82 -25.09
N VAL A 209 59.70 4.83 -23.99
CA VAL A 209 61.17 4.79 -24.03
C VAL A 209 61.65 3.43 -24.59
N GLU A 210 61.02 2.33 -24.22
CA GLU A 210 61.33 0.99 -24.75
C GLU A 210 61.04 0.89 -26.25
N GLN A 211 59.94 1.48 -26.74
CA GLN A 211 59.64 1.55 -28.18
C GLN A 211 60.72 2.28 -28.97
N ASP A 212 61.39 3.26 -28.37
CA ASP A 212 62.53 3.96 -28.97
C ASP A 212 63.83 3.15 -28.92
N ILE A 213 64.08 2.41 -27.84
CA ILE A 213 65.30 1.61 -27.61
C ILE A 213 65.33 0.37 -28.51
N LEU A 214 64.21 -0.36 -28.61
CA LEU A 214 64.14 -1.67 -29.26
C LEU A 214 64.60 -1.66 -30.73
N PRO A 215 64.20 -0.70 -31.59
CA PRO A 215 64.68 -0.63 -32.98
C PRO A 215 66.18 -0.36 -33.07
N ARG A 216 66.74 0.47 -32.18
CA ARG A 216 68.17 0.78 -32.14
C ARG A 216 68.98 -0.46 -31.75
N LEU A 217 68.55 -1.13 -30.68
CA LEU A 217 69.15 -2.39 -30.23
C LEU A 217 69.08 -3.47 -31.32
N HIS A 218 67.91 -3.66 -31.95
CA HIS A 218 67.75 -4.63 -33.04
C HIS A 218 68.71 -4.34 -34.21
N ALA A 219 68.86 -3.07 -34.60
CA ALA A 219 69.78 -2.67 -35.66
C ALA A 219 71.25 -2.95 -35.28
N ILE A 220 71.65 -2.71 -34.03
CA ILE A 220 73.01 -2.98 -33.53
C ILE A 220 73.28 -4.49 -33.49
N LEU A 221 72.37 -5.27 -32.90
CA LEU A 221 72.50 -6.73 -32.81
C LEU A 221 72.54 -7.38 -34.19
N SER A 222 71.70 -6.94 -35.12
CA SER A 222 71.70 -7.46 -36.50
C SER A 222 73.02 -7.18 -37.22
N ARG A 223 73.61 -5.99 -37.03
CA ARG A 223 74.94 -5.66 -37.58
C ARG A 223 76.03 -6.52 -36.98
N LEU A 224 76.00 -6.74 -35.66
CA LEU A 224 76.96 -7.60 -34.96
C LEU A 224 76.88 -9.05 -35.45
N VAL A 225 75.68 -9.64 -35.48
CA VAL A 225 75.47 -11.03 -35.93
C VAL A 225 75.98 -11.20 -37.36
N ASN A 226 75.57 -10.33 -38.29
CA ASN A 226 76.01 -10.40 -39.69
C ASN A 226 77.54 -10.31 -39.84
N TYR A 227 78.20 -9.42 -39.08
CA TYR A 227 79.65 -9.28 -39.11
C TYR A 227 80.38 -10.56 -38.66
N TYR A 228 79.97 -11.15 -37.54
CA TYR A 228 80.61 -12.36 -37.01
C TYR A 228 80.26 -13.61 -37.84
N GLU A 229 79.06 -13.70 -38.40
CA GLU A 229 78.67 -14.78 -39.33
C GLU A 229 79.50 -14.74 -40.62
N GLN A 230 79.67 -13.54 -41.21
CA GLN A 230 80.52 -13.37 -42.38
C GLN A 230 81.97 -13.77 -42.08
N GLN A 231 82.52 -13.33 -40.93
CA GLN A 231 83.87 -13.71 -40.51
C GLN A 231 84.02 -15.23 -40.28
N ALA A 232 82.98 -15.89 -39.77
CA ALA A 232 82.97 -17.34 -39.57
C ALA A 232 82.92 -18.12 -40.90
N LEU A 233 82.20 -17.62 -41.91
CA LEU A 233 82.17 -18.19 -43.27
C LEU A 233 83.55 -18.08 -43.94
N GLU A 234 84.22 -16.93 -43.84
CA GLU A 234 85.56 -16.73 -44.42
C GLU A 234 86.61 -17.70 -43.83
N ILE A 235 86.51 -18.04 -42.55
CA ILE A 235 87.39 -19.03 -41.90
C ILE A 235 87.12 -20.45 -42.41
N GLN A 236 85.86 -20.77 -42.68
CA GLN A 236 85.47 -22.08 -43.23
C GLN A 236 85.98 -22.27 -44.66
N GLU A 237 86.01 -21.21 -45.47
CA GLU A 237 86.46 -21.28 -46.86
C GLU A 237 87.99 -21.33 -47.01
N ARG A 238 88.76 -20.82 -46.03
CA ARG A 238 90.23 -20.72 -46.08
C ARG A 238 91.00 -21.82 -45.33
N GLY A 239 90.35 -22.63 -44.49
CA GLY A 239 91.03 -23.56 -43.60
C GLY A 239 91.40 -24.90 -44.27
N ASP A 240 92.69 -25.22 -44.36
CA ASP A 240 93.18 -26.54 -44.76
C ASP A 240 93.01 -27.61 -43.65
N ASP A 241 92.87 -27.18 -42.39
CA ASP A 241 92.70 -28.02 -41.20
C ASP A 241 91.30 -27.85 -40.58
N PRO A 242 90.44 -28.90 -40.61
CA PRO A 242 89.08 -28.86 -40.07
C PRO A 242 89.00 -28.55 -38.57
N ASP A 243 89.95 -29.03 -37.77
CA ASP A 243 89.90 -28.91 -36.31
C ASP A 243 90.30 -27.49 -35.86
N TYR A 244 91.31 -26.90 -36.50
CA TYR A 244 91.69 -25.51 -36.28
C TYR A 244 90.56 -24.54 -36.66
N ALA A 245 89.93 -24.74 -37.83
CA ALA A 245 88.80 -23.93 -38.28
C ALA A 245 87.56 -24.09 -37.37
N ALA A 246 87.32 -25.28 -36.81
CA ALA A 246 86.25 -25.49 -35.83
C ALA A 246 86.50 -24.73 -34.51
N ASN A 247 87.71 -24.79 -33.96
CA ASN A 247 88.09 -24.06 -32.74
C ASN A 247 87.99 -22.54 -32.91
N GLN A 248 88.45 -22.01 -34.05
CA GLN A 248 88.39 -20.57 -34.29
C GLN A 248 86.95 -20.06 -34.46
N ARG A 249 86.06 -20.84 -35.09
CA ARG A 249 84.63 -20.52 -35.16
C ARG A 249 83.96 -20.57 -33.78
N GLN A 250 84.36 -21.52 -32.93
CA GLN A 250 83.85 -21.58 -31.55
C GLN A 250 84.29 -20.36 -30.73
N ALA A 251 85.53 -19.89 -30.90
CA ALA A 251 86.02 -18.67 -30.28
C ALA A 251 85.21 -17.43 -30.74
N LEU A 252 84.98 -17.26 -32.05
CA LEU A 252 84.14 -16.17 -32.57
C LEU A 252 82.70 -16.22 -32.06
N ARG A 253 82.10 -17.41 -31.94
CA ARG A 253 80.75 -17.57 -31.36
C ARG A 253 80.72 -17.13 -29.90
N SER A 254 81.73 -17.50 -29.12
CA SER A 254 81.82 -17.07 -27.72
C SER A 254 81.99 -15.55 -27.58
N ASP A 255 82.75 -14.93 -28.49
CA ASP A 255 82.93 -13.49 -28.52
C ASP A 255 81.66 -12.74 -28.95
N LEU A 256 80.94 -13.26 -29.97
CA LEU A 256 79.63 -12.75 -30.37
C LEU A 256 78.62 -12.83 -29.20
N GLN A 257 78.56 -13.97 -28.49
CA GLN A 257 77.68 -14.11 -27.32
C GLN A 257 77.99 -13.09 -26.23
N ARG A 258 79.27 -12.86 -25.95
CA ARG A 258 79.70 -11.82 -25.01
C ARG A 258 79.30 -10.42 -25.48
N LYS A 259 79.49 -10.09 -26.76
CA LYS A 259 79.12 -8.80 -27.35
C LYS A 259 77.61 -8.56 -27.33
N ILE A 260 76.82 -9.58 -27.65
CA ILE A 260 75.36 -9.51 -27.53
C ILE A 260 74.97 -9.23 -26.07
N ALA A 261 75.57 -9.91 -25.10
CA ALA A 261 75.29 -9.67 -23.69
C ALA A 261 75.67 -8.24 -23.24
N GLU A 262 76.81 -7.71 -23.71
CA GLU A 262 77.22 -6.32 -23.47
C GLU A 262 76.19 -5.33 -24.02
N GLU A 263 75.74 -5.51 -25.27
CA GLU A 263 74.75 -4.62 -25.88
C GLU A 263 73.37 -4.74 -25.21
N LEU A 264 72.94 -5.94 -24.82
CA LEU A 264 71.69 -6.14 -24.08
C LEU A 264 71.71 -5.44 -22.72
N GLU A 265 72.84 -5.49 -21.99
CA GLU A 265 72.96 -4.80 -20.70
C GLU A 265 73.09 -3.29 -20.87
N ASN A 266 73.79 -2.79 -21.90
CA ASN A 266 73.88 -1.36 -22.20
C ASN A 266 72.53 -0.75 -22.57
N HIS A 267 71.67 -1.51 -23.28
CA HIS A 267 70.33 -1.07 -23.67
C HIS A 267 69.25 -1.42 -22.63
N ARG A 268 69.64 -1.98 -21.47
CA ARG A 268 68.70 -2.26 -20.39
C ARG A 268 68.23 -0.96 -19.77
N LEU A 269 66.94 -0.67 -19.91
CA LEU A 269 66.32 0.51 -19.33
C LEU A 269 66.38 0.44 -17.79
N ARG A 270 67.00 1.45 -17.18
CA ARG A 270 67.05 1.68 -15.74
C ARG A 270 66.37 2.99 -15.43
N VAL A 271 65.37 2.95 -14.56
CA VAL A 271 64.60 4.13 -14.16
C VAL A 271 64.88 4.45 -12.69
N ALA A 272 65.19 5.71 -12.42
CA ALA A 272 65.36 6.23 -11.06
C ALA A 272 64.38 7.38 -10.82
N VAL A 273 63.57 7.26 -9.77
CA VAL A 273 62.62 8.29 -9.33
C VAL A 273 63.11 8.84 -7.99
N THR A 274 63.48 10.11 -7.95
CA THR A 274 64.00 10.77 -6.75
C THR A 274 63.21 12.03 -6.42
N LEU A 275 62.66 12.11 -5.22
CA LEU A 275 62.08 13.36 -4.70
C LEU A 275 63.23 14.35 -4.50
N PHE A 276 63.16 15.52 -5.15
CA PHE A 276 64.21 16.54 -5.03
C PHE A 276 63.70 17.86 -4.43
N SER A 277 62.38 18.08 -4.43
CA SER A 277 61.79 19.33 -3.94
C SER A 277 60.36 19.10 -3.41
N LEU A 278 60.02 19.81 -2.34
CA LEU A 278 58.68 19.89 -1.76
C LEU A 278 58.25 21.36 -1.67
N ALA A 279 57.05 21.71 -2.13
CA ALA A 279 56.43 23.00 -1.84
C ALA A 279 55.22 22.80 -0.92
N GLN A 280 55.15 23.54 0.17
CA GLN A 280 53.98 23.65 1.03
C GLN A 280 53.31 24.99 0.76
N VAL A 281 52.04 24.96 0.36
CA VAL A 281 51.22 26.14 0.13
C VAL A 281 50.14 26.21 1.21
N ALA A 282 50.20 27.24 2.03
CA ALA A 282 49.21 27.51 3.06
C ALA A 282 48.07 28.36 2.47
N GLN A 283 46.89 27.77 2.41
CA GLN A 283 45.66 28.41 1.98
C GLN A 283 44.93 28.99 3.20
N PRO A 284 44.64 30.31 3.23
CA PRO A 284 44.02 30.93 4.39
C PRO A 284 42.57 30.47 4.56
N THR A 285 42.22 30.08 5.78
CA THR A 285 40.85 29.67 6.16
C THR A 285 40.34 30.45 7.38
N TRP A 286 39.03 30.50 7.52
CA TRP A 286 38.34 30.98 8.71
C TRP A 286 37.61 29.80 9.36
N GLU A 287 38.08 29.41 10.55
CA GLU A 287 37.47 28.36 11.37
C GLU A 287 36.50 29.01 12.35
N GLN A 288 35.22 28.67 12.24
CA GLN A 288 34.15 29.22 13.08
C GLN A 288 33.41 28.09 13.81
N SER A 289 33.14 28.27 15.10
CA SER A 289 32.27 27.40 15.88
C SER A 289 30.98 28.14 16.23
N LEU A 290 29.86 27.63 15.75
CA LEU A 290 28.52 28.11 16.07
C LEU A 290 27.91 27.27 17.21
N SER A 291 27.36 27.90 18.24
CA SER A 291 26.55 27.23 19.25
C SER A 291 25.08 27.43 18.92
N LEU A 292 24.41 26.38 18.44
CA LEU A 292 23.03 26.38 18.00
C LEU A 292 22.15 25.72 19.07
N ARG A 293 21.12 26.43 19.54
CA ARG A 293 20.13 25.89 20.49
C ARG A 293 18.87 25.48 19.75
N SER A 294 18.34 24.29 20.01
CA SER A 294 17.04 23.87 19.47
C SER A 294 15.92 24.76 20.02
N ARG A 295 14.91 25.12 19.22
CA ARG A 295 13.82 26.00 19.69
C ARG A 295 12.86 25.30 20.65
N ALA A 296 12.63 24.01 20.43
CA ALA A 296 11.68 23.23 21.18
C ALA A 296 12.31 22.43 22.34
N GLY A 297 13.62 22.59 22.59
CA GLY A 297 14.34 21.92 23.67
C GLY A 297 15.47 22.76 24.26
N ASP A 298 16.17 22.25 25.26
CA ASP A 298 17.30 22.95 25.91
C ASP A 298 18.67 22.50 25.37
N THR A 299 18.64 21.70 24.31
CA THR A 299 19.82 21.11 23.67
C THR A 299 20.63 22.16 22.90
N THR A 300 21.95 22.16 23.10
CA THR A 300 22.88 23.09 22.43
C THR A 300 23.96 22.31 21.67
N LEU A 301 23.98 22.44 20.36
CA LEU A 301 24.96 21.83 19.47
C LEU A 301 26.08 22.82 19.13
N LYS A 302 27.34 22.37 19.17
CA LYS A 302 28.48 23.10 18.61
C LYS A 302 28.75 22.64 17.18
N LEU A 303 28.49 23.50 16.21
CA LEU A 303 28.72 23.27 14.79
C LEU A 303 30.04 23.92 14.34
N PRO A 304 31.09 23.13 14.03
CA PRO A 304 32.28 23.65 13.39
C PRO A 304 32.00 23.95 11.91
N LEU A 305 32.50 25.08 11.43
CA LEU A 305 32.43 25.53 10.05
C LEU A 305 33.81 26.00 9.61
N THR A 306 34.16 25.70 8.36
CA THR A 306 35.40 26.16 7.75
C THR A 306 35.06 26.91 6.48
N ARG A 307 35.56 28.15 6.37
CA ARG A 307 35.47 28.94 5.13
C ARG A 307 36.85 29.14 4.56
N ASN A 308 36.99 28.90 3.26
CA ASN A 308 38.18 29.27 2.52
C ASN A 308 38.12 30.77 2.19
N ILE A 309 39.03 31.58 2.72
CA ILE A 309 39.04 33.05 2.53
C ILE A 309 39.94 33.49 1.35
N TYR A 310 40.53 32.54 0.63
CA TYR A 310 41.10 32.74 -0.70
C TYR A 310 40.02 32.60 -1.79
N THR A 311 39.15 31.59 -1.71
CA THR A 311 38.06 31.37 -2.70
C THR A 311 36.69 31.95 -2.30
N GLY A 312 36.51 32.28 -1.02
CA GLY A 312 35.23 32.67 -0.43
C GLY A 312 34.30 31.50 -0.10
N LYS A 313 34.60 30.26 -0.52
CA LYS A 313 33.72 29.10 -0.38
C LYS A 313 33.60 28.65 1.08
N LEU A 314 32.37 28.51 1.56
CA LEU A 314 32.04 27.88 2.84
C LEU A 314 31.87 26.36 2.65
N THR A 315 32.45 25.56 3.54
CA THR A 315 32.13 24.14 3.63
C THR A 315 30.80 24.01 4.38
N LEU A 316 29.75 23.56 3.66
CA LEU A 316 28.43 23.40 4.24
C LEU A 316 28.39 22.20 5.19
N PRO A 317 27.58 22.27 6.26
CA PRO A 317 27.37 21.13 7.13
C PRO A 317 26.56 20.05 6.42
N VAL A 318 26.82 18.79 6.79
CA VAL A 318 26.10 17.63 6.27
C VAL A 318 24.96 17.27 7.21
N CYS A 319 23.79 16.98 6.65
CA CYS A 319 22.65 16.49 7.43
C CYS A 319 22.93 15.07 7.94
N HIS A 320 22.77 14.85 9.25
CA HIS A 320 23.01 13.55 9.89
C HIS A 320 22.08 12.42 9.38
N ALA A 321 20.91 12.75 8.85
CA ALA A 321 19.91 11.75 8.46
C ALA A 321 19.94 11.38 6.96
N CYS A 322 20.43 12.26 6.08
CA CYS A 322 20.45 12.01 4.63
C CYS A 322 21.83 12.17 4.00
N ASP A 323 22.86 12.50 4.79
CA ASP A 323 24.26 12.68 4.36
C ASP A 323 24.46 13.69 3.21
N THR A 324 23.51 14.60 3.01
CA THR A 324 23.63 15.69 2.02
C THR A 324 24.04 17.01 2.69
N GLU A 325 24.88 17.78 2.00
CA GLU A 325 25.18 19.17 2.38
C GLU A 325 23.88 20.00 2.47
N THR A 326 23.76 20.83 3.51
CA THR A 326 22.58 21.67 3.72
C THR A 326 22.94 23.11 4.06
N ALA A 327 22.32 24.04 3.36
CA ALA A 327 22.34 25.47 3.65
C ALA A 327 21.31 25.86 4.73
N VAL A 328 20.30 25.03 4.96
CA VAL A 328 19.28 25.25 5.99
C VAL A 328 19.55 24.28 7.13
N VAL A 329 19.90 24.81 8.30
CA VAL A 329 20.38 24.04 9.44
C VAL A 329 19.34 24.05 10.54
N GLY A 330 18.90 22.87 10.96
CA GLY A 330 18.18 22.66 12.21
C GLY A 330 18.91 21.73 13.16
N VAL A 331 18.51 21.77 14.43
CA VAL A 331 19.11 20.99 15.51
C VAL A 331 18.03 20.12 16.14
N CYS A 332 18.22 18.80 16.08
CA CYS A 332 17.33 17.88 16.76
C CYS A 332 17.63 17.81 18.27
N ALA A 333 16.71 17.24 19.03
CA ALA A 333 16.81 17.08 20.49
C ALA A 333 18.05 16.30 20.95
N HIS A 334 18.64 15.49 20.07
CA HIS A 334 19.85 14.68 20.32
C HIS A 334 21.13 15.27 19.73
N GLU A 335 21.21 16.60 19.56
CA GLU A 335 22.44 17.30 19.13
C GLU A 335 22.91 17.01 17.69
N HIS A 336 22.03 16.54 16.80
CA HIS A 336 22.37 16.37 15.38
C HIS A 336 21.97 17.56 14.50
N VAL A 337 22.83 17.88 13.52
CA VAL A 337 22.49 18.78 12.41
C VAL A 337 21.53 18.08 11.46
N SER A 338 20.43 18.75 11.10
CA SER A 338 19.46 18.21 10.15
C SER A 338 18.95 19.26 9.19
N CYS A 339 18.70 18.84 7.94
CA CYS A 339 17.98 19.67 6.98
C CYS A 339 16.47 19.70 7.33
N PRO A 340 15.70 20.67 6.80
CA PRO A 340 14.28 20.79 7.11
C PRO A 340 13.44 19.58 6.71
N ALA A 341 13.85 18.82 5.67
CA ALA A 341 13.12 17.65 5.21
C ALA A 341 13.28 16.44 6.14
N CYS A 342 14.41 16.37 6.85
CA CYS A 342 14.72 15.27 7.78
C CYS A 342 14.45 15.64 9.24
N LEU A 343 13.96 16.84 9.52
CA LEU A 343 13.63 17.30 10.87
C LEU A 343 12.12 17.37 11.04
N THR A 344 11.61 16.74 12.10
CA THR A 344 10.17 16.64 12.38
C THR A 344 9.88 17.00 13.82
N HIS A 345 8.67 17.46 14.14
CA HIS A 345 8.30 17.76 15.53
C HIS A 345 7.57 16.59 16.18
N CYS A 346 7.87 16.31 17.45
CA CYS A 346 7.08 15.37 18.25
C CYS A 346 5.77 16.03 18.68
N HIS A 347 4.63 15.41 18.38
CA HIS A 347 3.31 15.92 18.75
C HIS A 347 3.12 16.08 20.27
N ALA A 348 3.72 15.20 21.07
CA ALA A 348 3.51 15.19 22.52
C ALA A 348 4.40 16.17 23.30
N CYS A 349 5.67 16.33 22.91
CA CYS A 349 6.61 17.22 23.62
C CYS A 349 7.08 18.44 22.81
N ALA A 350 6.58 18.59 21.58
CA ALA A 350 6.97 19.62 20.61
C ALA A 350 8.45 19.64 20.18
N ARG A 351 9.34 18.85 20.80
CA ARG A 351 10.76 18.75 20.44
C ARG A 351 10.96 18.32 18.98
N ASP A 352 11.93 18.94 18.31
CA ASP A 352 12.36 18.57 16.97
C ASP A 352 13.28 17.33 17.01
N ILE A 353 12.96 16.31 16.22
CA ILE A 353 13.65 15.02 16.16
C ILE A 353 13.98 14.74 14.69
N CYS A 354 15.23 14.37 14.40
CA CYS A 354 15.59 13.96 13.05
C CYS A 354 15.09 12.54 12.76
N LEU A 355 14.85 12.23 11.49
CA LEU A 355 14.33 10.91 11.09
C LEU A 355 15.21 9.74 11.55
N GLU A 356 16.53 9.92 11.61
CA GLU A 356 17.48 8.91 12.07
C GLU A 356 17.37 8.62 13.58
N CYS A 357 17.02 9.63 14.39
CA CYS A 357 16.80 9.45 15.84
C CYS A 357 15.53 8.67 16.18
N GLY A 358 14.70 8.32 15.19
CA GLY A 358 13.51 7.52 15.37
C GLY A 358 12.28 8.36 15.74
N VAL A 359 11.44 8.58 14.74
CA VAL A 359 10.07 9.05 14.92
C VAL A 359 9.10 8.08 14.26
N GLN A 360 7.96 7.84 14.91
CA GLN A 360 6.91 7.01 14.35
C GLN A 360 5.54 7.64 14.62
N GLY A 361 4.62 7.48 13.68
CA GLY A 361 3.24 7.92 13.85
C GLY A 361 2.49 7.09 14.90
N CYS A 362 1.68 7.76 15.71
CA CYS A 362 0.72 7.14 16.60
C CYS A 362 -0.24 6.23 15.82
N THR A 363 -0.45 4.99 16.26
CA THR A 363 -1.35 4.04 15.57
C THR A 363 -2.79 4.54 15.48
N VAL A 364 -3.22 5.40 16.41
CA VAL A 364 -4.58 5.96 16.49
C VAL A 364 -4.72 7.29 15.73
N CYS A 365 -4.01 8.35 16.14
CA CYS A 365 -4.15 9.69 15.53
C CYS A 365 -3.19 9.97 14.37
N LYS A 366 -2.21 9.10 14.10
CA LYS A 366 -1.18 9.24 13.05
C LYS A 366 -0.15 10.34 13.24
N GLU A 367 -0.29 11.18 14.26
CA GLU A 367 0.71 12.19 14.63
C GLU A 367 2.07 11.58 15.04
N LEU A 368 3.17 12.24 14.67
CA LEU A 368 4.54 11.76 14.91
C LEU A 368 4.93 11.89 16.38
N LEU A 369 5.55 10.84 16.92
CA LEU A 369 6.04 10.77 18.29
C LEU A 369 7.51 10.41 18.31
N CYS A 370 8.25 11.00 19.26
CA CYS A 370 9.58 10.52 19.62
C CYS A 370 9.50 9.28 20.50
N GLN A 371 10.61 8.54 20.58
CA GLN A 371 10.73 7.35 21.41
C GLN A 371 10.37 7.58 22.89
N ASP A 372 10.72 8.75 23.46
CA ASP A 372 10.43 9.07 24.86
C ASP A 372 8.93 9.28 25.14
N CYS A 373 8.18 9.80 24.17
CA CYS A 373 6.76 10.10 24.33
C CYS A 373 5.85 8.97 23.85
N ALA A 374 6.40 8.03 23.10
CA ALA A 374 5.66 6.90 22.58
C ALA A 374 5.49 5.81 23.64
N VAL A 375 4.28 5.27 23.72
CA VAL A 375 4.00 4.03 24.46
C VAL A 375 3.90 2.90 23.44
N THR A 376 4.76 1.90 23.57
CA THR A 376 4.70 0.70 22.72
C THR A 376 3.59 -0.22 23.21
N CYS A 377 2.59 -0.48 22.36
CA CYS A 377 1.48 -1.33 22.75
C CYS A 377 1.90 -2.81 22.75
N PRO A 378 1.78 -3.55 23.87
CA PRO A 378 2.19 -4.96 23.92
C PRO A 378 1.33 -5.89 23.05
N ALA A 379 0.14 -5.44 22.62
CA ALA A 379 -0.76 -6.24 21.79
C ALA A 379 -0.44 -6.20 20.28
N CYS A 380 0.05 -5.05 19.77
CA CYS A 380 0.31 -4.87 18.34
C CYS A 380 1.75 -4.43 18.01
N GLY A 381 2.56 -4.11 19.02
CA GLY A 381 3.94 -3.62 18.87
C GLY A 381 4.06 -2.19 18.34
N GLN A 382 2.94 -1.52 18.02
CA GLN A 382 2.95 -0.16 17.46
C GLN A 382 2.98 0.91 18.55
N TRP A 383 3.46 2.11 18.19
CA TRP A 383 3.48 3.27 19.08
C TRP A 383 2.11 3.94 19.17
N ALA A 384 1.77 4.42 20.36
CA ALA A 384 0.62 5.27 20.61
C ALA A 384 1.02 6.43 21.54
N CYS A 385 0.39 7.60 21.40
CA CYS A 385 0.58 8.68 22.35
C CYS A 385 -0.16 8.36 23.67
N GLN A 386 0.27 8.99 24.76
CA GLN A 386 -0.32 8.77 26.08
C GLN A 386 -1.85 9.00 26.09
N GLU A 387 -2.34 9.99 25.35
CA GLU A 387 -3.77 10.30 25.20
C GLU A 387 -4.59 9.17 24.55
N HIS A 388 -3.95 8.34 23.72
CA HIS A 388 -4.59 7.22 23.01
C HIS A 388 -4.20 5.86 23.61
N THR A 389 -3.81 5.85 24.88
CA THR A 389 -3.54 4.64 25.66
C THR A 389 -4.32 4.63 26.95
N ALA A 390 -4.66 3.43 27.43
CA ALA A 390 -5.15 3.24 28.79
C ALA A 390 -4.65 1.92 29.36
N ARG A 391 -4.66 1.83 30.69
CA ARG A 391 -4.31 0.60 31.41
C ARG A 391 -5.51 -0.34 31.44
N CYS A 392 -5.31 -1.58 31.01
CA CYS A 392 -6.38 -2.58 31.05
C CYS A 392 -6.61 -3.06 32.50
N PRO A 393 -7.86 -3.12 33.00
CA PRO A 393 -8.13 -3.57 34.36
C PRO A 393 -7.86 -5.07 34.60
N ILE A 394 -7.76 -5.88 33.54
CA ILE A 394 -7.55 -7.33 33.63
C ILE A 394 -6.07 -7.70 33.62
N CYS A 395 -5.32 -7.33 32.58
CA CYS A 395 -3.89 -7.64 32.49
C CYS A 395 -2.99 -6.55 33.08
N GLN A 396 -3.52 -5.39 33.45
CA GLN A 396 -2.78 -4.26 34.00
C GLN A 396 -1.73 -3.64 33.06
N GLU A 397 -1.73 -4.05 31.79
CA GLU A 397 -0.89 -3.50 30.73
C GLU A 397 -1.49 -2.24 30.10
N THR A 398 -0.62 -1.30 29.73
CA THR A 398 -1.02 -0.10 28.97
C THR A 398 -1.07 -0.44 27.49
N THR A 399 -2.27 -0.39 26.90
CA THR A 399 -2.48 -0.73 25.48
C THR A 399 -3.11 0.45 24.73
N CYS A 400 -2.94 0.49 23.42
CA CYS A 400 -3.55 1.52 22.58
C CYS A 400 -5.06 1.31 22.45
N PHE A 401 -5.81 2.39 22.24
CA PHE A 401 -7.27 2.30 22.06
C PHE A 401 -7.71 1.46 20.85
N ALA A 402 -6.87 1.31 19.83
CA ALA A 402 -7.17 0.42 18.71
C ALA A 402 -7.24 -1.07 19.12
N CYS A 403 -6.46 -1.46 20.14
CA CYS A 403 -6.43 -2.82 20.70
C CYS A 403 -7.39 -3.02 21.90
N GLN A 404 -8.07 -1.96 22.32
CA GLN A 404 -9.07 -2.00 23.37
C GLN A 404 -10.48 -1.89 22.80
N ASP A 405 -11.45 -2.34 23.58
CA ASP A 405 -12.87 -2.11 23.32
C ASP A 405 -13.62 -2.11 24.66
N THR A 406 -14.90 -1.76 24.63
CA THR A 406 -15.77 -1.69 25.81
C THR A 406 -16.70 -2.89 25.88
N CYS A 407 -16.91 -3.42 27.08
CA CYS A 407 -17.96 -4.42 27.29
C CYS A 407 -19.33 -3.78 27.10
N ALA A 408 -20.14 -4.29 26.17
CA ALA A 408 -21.47 -3.77 25.87
C ALA A 408 -22.46 -3.85 27.06
N GLN A 409 -22.18 -4.71 28.05
CA GLN A 409 -23.05 -4.90 29.21
C GLN A 409 -22.67 -4.03 30.41
N CYS A 410 -21.37 -3.84 30.70
CA CYS A 410 -20.92 -3.09 31.88
C CYS A 410 -20.15 -1.79 31.57
N GLY A 411 -19.87 -1.51 30.29
CA GLY A 411 -19.16 -0.32 29.83
C GLY A 411 -17.65 -0.30 30.13
N VAL A 412 -17.12 -1.28 30.85
CA VAL A 412 -15.69 -1.33 31.21
C VAL A 412 -14.85 -1.55 29.96
N GLN A 413 -13.88 -0.66 29.74
CA GLN A 413 -12.90 -0.74 28.67
C GLN A 413 -11.74 -1.67 29.04
N GLN A 414 -11.39 -2.57 28.13
CA GLN A 414 -10.32 -3.56 28.32
C GLN A 414 -9.75 -4.04 26.97
N CYS A 415 -8.65 -4.76 27.00
CA CYS A 415 -8.08 -5.36 25.78
C CYS A 415 -9.10 -6.26 25.09
N LYS A 416 -9.15 -6.20 23.74
CA LYS A 416 -10.02 -7.07 22.92
C LYS A 416 -9.80 -8.57 23.19
N THR A 417 -8.60 -8.96 23.60
CA THR A 417 -8.27 -10.33 23.99
C THR A 417 -8.99 -10.83 25.24
N HIS A 418 -9.48 -9.93 26.10
CA HIS A 418 -10.27 -10.26 27.29
C HIS A 418 -11.78 -10.10 27.06
N LEU A 419 -12.18 -9.80 25.83
CA LEU A 419 -13.55 -9.70 25.40
C LEU A 419 -13.91 -10.90 24.53
N VAL A 420 -15.17 -11.32 24.64
CA VAL A 420 -15.75 -12.39 23.82
C VAL A 420 -16.99 -11.84 23.11
N ALA A 421 -17.27 -12.32 21.90
CA ALA A 421 -18.44 -11.89 21.15
C ALA A 421 -19.74 -12.40 21.80
N ASP A 422 -20.77 -11.55 21.87
CA ASP A 422 -22.11 -12.01 22.26
C ASP A 422 -22.70 -12.86 21.13
N TYR A 423 -23.08 -14.10 21.46
CA TYR A 423 -23.70 -15.01 20.52
C TYR A 423 -25.06 -14.52 19.97
N LEU A 424 -25.84 -13.80 20.78
CA LEU A 424 -27.19 -13.33 20.40
C LEU A 424 -27.21 -11.86 19.93
N ALA A 425 -26.13 -11.12 20.11
CA ALA A 425 -25.94 -9.77 19.57
C ALA A 425 -24.62 -9.70 18.77
N PRO A 426 -24.61 -10.20 17.52
CA PRO A 426 -23.42 -10.13 16.67
C PRO A 426 -22.88 -8.70 16.56
N GLY A 427 -21.56 -8.55 16.66
CA GLY A 427 -20.88 -7.25 16.64
C GLY A 427 -20.73 -6.59 18.02
N THR A 428 -21.31 -7.17 19.07
CA THR A 428 -21.09 -6.71 20.45
C THR A 428 -20.10 -7.60 21.19
N LEU A 429 -19.31 -6.98 22.08
CA LEU A 429 -18.27 -7.63 22.86
C LEU A 429 -18.62 -7.59 24.35
N LEU A 430 -18.34 -8.68 25.05
CA LEU A 430 -18.64 -8.88 26.47
C LEU A 430 -17.39 -9.26 27.25
N CYS A 431 -17.25 -8.76 28.47
CA CYS A 431 -16.21 -9.23 29.37
C CYS A 431 -16.56 -10.62 29.93
N ALA A 432 -15.56 -11.35 30.42
CA ALA A 432 -15.74 -12.69 31.00
C ALA A 432 -16.78 -12.75 32.12
N ASN A 433 -16.96 -11.67 32.89
CA ASN A 433 -17.96 -11.61 33.97
C ASN A 433 -19.40 -11.42 33.45
N CYS A 434 -19.57 -10.74 32.31
CA CYS A 434 -20.89 -10.50 31.73
C CYS A 434 -21.30 -11.57 30.69
N ALA A 435 -20.33 -12.29 30.15
CA ALA A 435 -20.51 -13.35 29.18
C ALA A 435 -20.93 -14.67 29.85
N LEU A 436 -22.22 -14.79 30.18
CA LEU A 436 -22.73 -16.02 30.80
C LEU A 436 -22.83 -17.14 29.76
N THR A 437 -22.15 -18.26 30.00
CA THR A 437 -22.19 -19.45 29.12
C THR A 437 -23.50 -20.21 29.31
N CYS A 438 -24.30 -20.31 28.25
CA CYS A 438 -25.56 -21.04 28.30
C CYS A 438 -25.35 -22.55 28.51
N PRO A 439 -25.96 -23.19 29.52
CA PRO A 439 -25.79 -24.63 29.75
C PRO A 439 -26.27 -25.52 28.60
N HIS A 440 -27.20 -25.03 27.76
CA HIS A 440 -27.76 -25.79 26.64
C HIS A 440 -26.89 -25.72 25.38
N CYS A 441 -26.53 -24.53 24.91
CA CYS A 441 -25.79 -24.36 23.65
C CYS A 441 -24.28 -24.12 23.85
N GLN A 442 -23.82 -23.95 25.10
CA GLN A 442 -22.43 -23.68 25.47
C GLN A 442 -21.84 -22.40 24.84
N ARG A 443 -22.70 -21.46 24.43
CA ARG A 443 -22.28 -20.17 23.85
C ARG A 443 -22.46 -19.04 24.87
N PRO A 444 -21.52 -18.08 24.94
CA PRO A 444 -21.62 -16.93 25.84
C PRO A 444 -22.63 -15.90 25.33
N SER A 445 -23.41 -15.33 26.24
CA SER A 445 -24.29 -14.19 25.94
C SER A 445 -24.67 -13.44 27.22
N ALA A 446 -24.85 -12.12 27.11
CA ALA A 446 -25.46 -11.32 28.18
C ALA A 446 -26.99 -11.38 28.12
N GLN A 447 -27.57 -11.75 26.98
CA GLN A 447 -29.00 -11.89 26.79
C GLN A 447 -29.52 -13.19 27.38
N THR A 448 -29.90 -13.13 28.65
CA THR A 448 -30.28 -14.30 29.42
C THR A 448 -31.74 -14.28 29.88
N ALA A 449 -32.23 -15.46 30.27
CA ALA A 449 -33.53 -15.68 30.91
C ALA A 449 -33.42 -16.87 31.89
N LEU A 450 -34.22 -16.83 32.96
CA LEU A 450 -34.32 -17.89 33.96
C LEU A 450 -35.37 -18.91 33.52
N CYS A 451 -35.08 -20.20 33.69
CA CYS A 451 -36.07 -21.24 33.48
C CYS A 451 -36.95 -21.44 34.72
N ASP A 452 -38.27 -21.31 34.57
CA ASP A 452 -39.28 -21.53 35.62
C ASP A 452 -39.34 -22.97 36.17
N PHE A 453 -38.66 -23.93 35.52
CA PHE A 453 -38.61 -25.32 35.98
C PHE A 453 -37.35 -25.65 36.78
N CYS A 454 -36.15 -25.34 36.24
CA CYS A 454 -34.88 -25.70 36.90
C CYS A 454 -34.20 -24.53 37.62
N GLY A 455 -34.69 -23.30 37.48
CA GLY A 455 -34.11 -22.11 38.11
C GLY A 455 -32.76 -21.66 37.53
N GLN A 456 -32.21 -22.38 36.55
CA GLN A 456 -30.95 -22.02 35.91
C GLN A 456 -31.14 -20.94 34.83
N VAL A 457 -30.08 -20.19 34.58
CA VAL A 457 -30.01 -19.13 33.57
C VAL A 457 -29.58 -19.73 32.22
N PHE A 458 -30.32 -19.42 31.16
CA PHE A 458 -30.01 -19.80 29.78
C PHE A 458 -29.98 -18.55 28.90
N CYS A 459 -29.34 -18.64 27.74
CA CYS A 459 -29.44 -17.55 26.76
C CYS A 459 -30.87 -17.50 26.18
N ARG A 460 -31.34 -16.30 25.80
CA ARG A 460 -32.71 -16.09 25.31
C ARG A 460 -33.05 -16.92 24.07
N GLY A 461 -32.06 -17.27 23.24
CA GLY A 461 -32.27 -18.18 22.10
C GLY A 461 -32.52 -19.65 22.48
N CYS A 462 -32.19 -20.04 23.72
CA CYS A 462 -32.41 -21.38 24.27
C CYS A 462 -33.57 -21.43 25.27
N THR A 463 -34.33 -20.34 25.41
CA THR A 463 -35.56 -20.28 26.20
C THR A 463 -36.73 -19.90 25.32
N ASP A 464 -37.92 -20.34 25.69
CA ASP A 464 -39.17 -19.90 25.06
C ASP A 464 -40.30 -19.91 26.10
N SER A 465 -41.42 -19.27 25.77
CA SER A 465 -42.60 -19.21 26.62
C SER A 465 -43.56 -20.38 26.35
N CYS A 466 -44.10 -20.98 27.40
CA CYS A 466 -45.15 -21.98 27.26
C CYS A 466 -46.46 -21.29 26.84
N TYR A 467 -47.01 -21.63 25.68
CA TYR A 467 -48.23 -20.97 25.20
C TYR A 467 -49.45 -21.19 26.14
N ALA A 468 -49.44 -22.27 26.94
CA ALA A 468 -50.54 -22.61 27.83
C ALA A 468 -50.50 -21.88 29.18
N CYS A 469 -49.32 -21.50 29.70
CA CYS A 469 -49.20 -20.85 31.02
C CYS A 469 -48.39 -19.55 31.03
N GLY A 470 -47.81 -19.14 29.90
CA GLY A 470 -47.04 -17.90 29.73
C GLY A 470 -45.65 -17.89 30.38
N LYS A 471 -45.31 -18.90 31.19
CA LYS A 471 -44.01 -18.99 31.88
C LYS A 471 -42.85 -19.37 30.94
N VAL A 472 -41.63 -19.02 31.30
CA VAL A 472 -40.43 -19.18 30.47
C VAL A 472 -39.68 -20.45 30.85
N PHE A 473 -39.37 -21.28 29.86
CA PHE A 473 -38.68 -22.54 30.07
C PHE A 473 -37.50 -22.66 29.13
N CYS A 474 -36.45 -23.36 29.55
CA CYS A 474 -35.37 -23.73 28.64
C CYS A 474 -35.85 -24.80 27.64
N ARG A 475 -35.23 -24.84 26.45
CA ARG A 475 -35.56 -25.81 25.40
C ARG A 475 -35.66 -27.27 25.90
N PRO A 476 -34.78 -27.78 26.78
CA PRO A 476 -34.92 -29.14 27.32
C PRO A 476 -36.19 -29.40 28.16
N HIS A 477 -36.82 -28.35 28.72
CA HIS A 477 -38.06 -28.45 29.51
C HIS A 477 -39.32 -28.06 28.72
N LEU A 478 -39.15 -27.68 27.46
CA LEU A 478 -40.23 -27.50 26.50
C LEU A 478 -40.37 -28.73 25.62
N LEU A 479 -41.60 -28.96 25.20
CA LEU A 479 -41.98 -29.94 24.20
C LEU A 479 -42.65 -29.18 23.05
N ALA A 480 -42.54 -29.71 21.83
CA ALA A 480 -43.40 -29.29 20.74
C ALA A 480 -44.75 -29.99 20.91
N ASP A 481 -45.83 -29.23 21.00
CA ASP A 481 -47.17 -29.80 21.09
C ASP A 481 -47.52 -30.53 19.77
N PRO A 482 -47.86 -31.83 19.80
CA PRO A 482 -48.11 -32.60 18.58
C PRO A 482 -49.36 -32.14 17.81
N VAL A 483 -50.23 -31.32 18.40
CA VAL A 483 -51.46 -30.84 17.75
C VAL A 483 -51.28 -29.52 17.04
N ASN A 484 -50.59 -28.55 17.65
CA ASN A 484 -50.44 -27.19 17.11
C ASN A 484 -48.98 -26.78 16.80
N GLY A 485 -48.00 -27.60 17.17
CA GLY A 485 -46.57 -27.34 16.99
C GLY A 485 -45.95 -26.32 17.96
N GLY A 486 -46.74 -25.68 18.81
CA GLY A 486 -46.31 -24.65 19.75
C GLY A 486 -45.51 -25.21 20.94
N ALA A 487 -44.65 -24.37 21.52
CA ALA A 487 -43.85 -24.73 22.69
C ALA A 487 -44.71 -24.83 23.95
N VAL A 488 -44.70 -26.00 24.59
CA VAL A 488 -45.48 -26.28 25.80
C VAL A 488 -44.62 -26.95 26.86
N CYS A 489 -44.79 -26.58 28.13
CA CYS A 489 -44.05 -27.20 29.23
C CYS A 489 -44.66 -28.55 29.62
N LYS A 490 -43.83 -29.46 30.16
CA LYS A 490 -44.27 -30.81 30.59
C LYS A 490 -45.44 -30.83 31.58
N ARG A 491 -45.66 -29.74 32.32
CA ARG A 491 -46.74 -29.62 33.31
C ARG A 491 -48.11 -29.27 32.70
N CYS A 492 -48.14 -28.63 31.54
CA CYS A 492 -49.39 -28.19 30.90
C CYS A 492 -49.97 -29.24 29.95
N VAL A 493 -49.24 -30.32 29.68
CA VAL A 493 -49.65 -31.35 28.73
C VAL A 493 -50.48 -32.43 29.44
N ALA A 494 -51.63 -32.79 28.88
CA ALA A 494 -52.48 -33.88 29.37
C ALA A 494 -52.87 -34.83 28.21
N PRO A 495 -53.10 -36.13 28.45
CA PRO A 495 -53.54 -37.06 27.42
C PRO A 495 -54.98 -36.77 26.99
N CYS A 496 -55.22 -36.70 25.68
CA CYS A 496 -56.56 -36.58 25.13
C CYS A 496 -57.37 -37.86 25.43
N PRO A 497 -58.58 -37.76 26.01
CA PRO A 497 -59.41 -38.93 26.32
C PRO A 497 -59.83 -39.77 25.09
N HIS A 498 -59.83 -39.17 23.89
CA HIS A 498 -60.24 -39.85 22.66
C HIS A 498 -59.08 -40.56 21.94
N CYS A 499 -57.96 -39.86 21.69
CA CYS A 499 -56.84 -40.42 20.93
C CYS A 499 -55.61 -40.77 21.79
N GLY A 500 -55.62 -40.48 23.09
CA GLY A 500 -54.48 -40.71 23.99
C GLY A 500 -53.29 -39.75 23.82
N MET A 501 -53.32 -38.88 22.80
CA MET A 501 -52.23 -37.94 22.49
C MET A 501 -52.06 -36.92 23.62
N LYS A 502 -50.83 -36.79 24.12
CA LYS A 502 -50.45 -35.81 25.15
C LYS A 502 -50.31 -34.42 24.52
N THR A 503 -51.24 -33.50 24.82
CA THR A 503 -51.28 -32.12 24.28
C THR A 503 -51.81 -31.14 25.33
N ALA A 504 -51.53 -29.84 25.19
CA ALA A 504 -52.23 -28.79 25.95
C ALA A 504 -53.35 -28.12 25.13
N SER A 505 -53.48 -28.45 23.84
CA SER A 505 -54.54 -27.96 22.94
C SER A 505 -55.85 -28.71 23.16
N LEU A 506 -56.36 -28.67 24.39
CA LEU A 506 -57.61 -29.29 24.79
C LEU A 506 -58.74 -28.25 24.78
N THR A 507 -59.87 -28.60 24.18
CA THR A 507 -61.10 -27.79 24.20
C THR A 507 -62.32 -28.70 24.38
N THR A 508 -63.50 -28.11 24.60
CA THR A 508 -64.72 -28.86 24.95
C THR A 508 -65.66 -28.99 23.76
N CYS A 509 -66.32 -30.15 23.65
CA CYS A 509 -67.43 -30.32 22.74
C CYS A 509 -68.61 -29.47 23.22
N ALA A 510 -69.18 -28.64 22.34
CA ALA A 510 -70.32 -27.79 22.70
C ALA A 510 -71.63 -28.56 22.98
N VAL A 511 -71.71 -29.84 22.62
CA VAL A 511 -72.92 -30.67 22.80
C VAL A 511 -72.84 -31.50 24.08
N CYS A 512 -71.78 -32.30 24.26
CA CYS A 512 -71.66 -33.20 25.42
C CYS A 512 -70.66 -32.73 26.49
N GLY A 513 -69.98 -31.60 26.29
CA GLY A 513 -69.02 -31.05 27.25
C GLY A 513 -67.70 -31.82 27.37
N VAL A 514 -67.50 -32.93 26.64
CA VAL A 514 -66.25 -33.70 26.71
C VAL A 514 -65.06 -32.87 26.25
N THR A 515 -63.99 -32.86 27.04
CA THR A 515 -62.74 -32.20 26.70
C THR A 515 -61.86 -33.12 25.87
N GLN A 516 -61.55 -32.73 24.63
CA GLN A 516 -60.69 -33.49 23.71
C GLN A 516 -59.70 -32.54 23.02
N CYS A 517 -58.71 -33.07 22.31
CA CYS A 517 -57.80 -32.21 21.57
C CYS A 517 -58.51 -31.54 20.40
N THR A 518 -58.02 -30.36 20.00
CA THR A 518 -58.55 -29.60 18.86
C THR A 518 -58.45 -30.32 17.51
N SER A 519 -57.68 -31.41 17.43
CA SER A 519 -57.66 -32.29 16.25
C SER A 519 -58.81 -33.31 16.25
N CYS A 520 -59.19 -33.84 17.43
CA CYS A 520 -60.31 -34.78 17.57
C CYS A 520 -61.68 -34.08 17.51
N LEU A 521 -61.74 -32.83 17.97
CA LEU A 521 -62.87 -31.94 17.78
C LEU A 521 -62.75 -31.27 16.41
N GLN A 522 -63.87 -31.09 15.73
CA GLN A 522 -63.91 -30.40 14.44
C GLN A 522 -65.00 -29.33 14.47
N GLY A 523 -64.73 -28.19 13.85
CA GLY A 523 -65.70 -27.11 13.73
C GLY A 523 -66.80 -27.48 12.75
N CYS A 524 -68.06 -27.20 13.10
CA CYS A 524 -69.17 -27.25 12.16
C CYS A 524 -68.93 -26.26 11.01
N ALA A 525 -69.04 -26.70 9.76
CA ALA A 525 -68.80 -25.85 8.60
C ALA A 525 -69.78 -24.67 8.46
N GLU A 526 -70.91 -24.70 9.18
CA GLU A 526 -71.92 -23.64 9.18
C GLU A 526 -71.70 -22.63 10.32
N CYS A 527 -71.48 -23.09 11.56
CA CYS A 527 -71.45 -22.22 12.74
C CYS A 527 -70.11 -22.19 13.49
N GLY A 528 -69.10 -22.93 13.02
CA GLY A 528 -67.76 -22.98 13.60
C GLY A 528 -67.66 -23.69 14.95
N THR A 529 -68.78 -24.09 15.56
CA THR A 529 -68.78 -24.72 16.88
C THR A 529 -68.06 -26.07 16.88
N MET A 530 -67.19 -26.28 17.87
CA MET A 530 -66.40 -27.51 18.01
C MET A 530 -67.25 -28.68 18.51
N VAL A 531 -67.34 -29.74 17.70
CA VAL A 531 -68.11 -30.95 17.99
C VAL A 531 -67.24 -32.20 17.88
N CYS A 532 -67.50 -33.19 18.74
CA CYS A 532 -66.77 -34.46 18.75
C CYS A 532 -67.20 -35.38 17.61
N ALA A 533 -66.56 -36.54 17.49
CA ALA A 533 -66.86 -37.51 16.45
C ALA A 533 -68.31 -38.01 16.46
N ASP A 534 -68.92 -38.09 17.64
CA ASP A 534 -70.28 -38.61 17.80
C ASP A 534 -71.37 -37.56 17.49
N HIS A 535 -71.02 -36.28 17.59
CA HIS A 535 -71.97 -35.15 17.41
C HIS A 535 -71.75 -34.39 16.10
N ARG A 536 -70.93 -34.93 15.20
CA ARG A 536 -70.73 -34.40 13.85
C ARG A 536 -71.34 -35.34 12.84
N GLU A 537 -71.94 -34.76 11.81
CA GLU A 537 -72.45 -35.51 10.67
C GLU A 537 -71.80 -35.00 9.38
N ARG A 538 -71.62 -35.91 8.41
CA ARG A 538 -71.03 -35.57 7.11
C ARG A 538 -72.14 -35.40 6.08
N CYS A 539 -72.20 -34.24 5.43
CA CYS A 539 -73.10 -34.05 4.30
C CYS A 539 -72.68 -34.97 3.14
N SER A 540 -73.62 -35.77 2.63
CA SER A 540 -73.39 -36.69 1.51
C SER A 540 -73.14 -36.00 0.17
N LEU A 541 -73.48 -34.72 0.04
CA LEU A 541 -73.31 -33.95 -1.20
C LEU A 541 -72.00 -33.12 -1.22
N CYS A 542 -71.67 -32.37 -0.16
CA CYS A 542 -70.44 -31.58 -0.14
C CYS A 542 -69.29 -32.22 0.66
N GLY A 543 -69.55 -33.31 1.37
CA GLY A 543 -68.56 -33.99 2.20
C GLY A 543 -68.13 -33.22 3.45
N ARG A 544 -68.63 -32.00 3.69
CA ARG A 544 -68.28 -31.19 4.88
C ARG A 544 -68.96 -31.73 6.13
N LEU A 545 -68.34 -31.45 7.28
CA LEU A 545 -68.83 -31.83 8.60
C LEU A 545 -69.70 -30.72 9.18
N HIS A 546 -70.87 -31.09 9.68
CA HIS A 546 -71.82 -30.20 10.31
C HIS A 546 -72.21 -30.75 11.69
N CYS A 547 -72.60 -29.88 12.62
CA CYS A 547 -73.26 -30.32 13.83
C CYS A 547 -74.67 -30.82 13.50
N GLN A 548 -75.25 -31.64 14.38
CA GLN A 548 -76.61 -32.19 14.22
C GLN A 548 -77.70 -31.14 13.97
N ARG A 549 -77.49 -29.88 14.40
CA ARG A 549 -78.43 -28.78 14.13
C ARG A 549 -78.40 -28.27 12.68
N HIS A 550 -77.29 -28.45 11.98
CA HIS A 550 -77.11 -27.98 10.60
C HIS A 550 -77.05 -29.14 9.58
N SER A 551 -77.50 -30.32 9.99
CA SER A 551 -77.68 -31.49 9.15
C SER A 551 -79.10 -32.05 9.30
N ASP A 552 -79.61 -32.65 8.24
CA ASP A 552 -80.91 -33.31 8.19
C ASP A 552 -80.82 -34.54 7.27
N ARG A 553 -81.85 -35.39 7.25
CA ARG A 553 -81.90 -36.59 6.41
C ARG A 553 -82.77 -36.38 5.19
N CYS A 554 -82.27 -36.74 4.01
CA CYS A 554 -83.08 -36.72 2.81
C CYS A 554 -84.19 -37.78 2.90
N HIS A 555 -85.43 -37.38 2.66
CA HIS A 555 -86.59 -38.26 2.67
C HIS A 555 -86.51 -39.40 1.63
N MET A 556 -85.79 -39.19 0.53
CA MET A 556 -85.73 -40.16 -0.59
C MET A 556 -84.75 -41.31 -0.36
N ASP A 557 -83.57 -41.03 0.22
CA ASP A 557 -82.50 -42.04 0.38
C ASP A 557 -81.98 -42.16 1.82
N GLY A 558 -82.53 -41.38 2.75
CA GLY A 558 -82.16 -41.37 4.16
C GLY A 558 -80.77 -40.79 4.46
N LYS A 559 -80.03 -40.32 3.45
CA LYS A 559 -78.66 -39.81 3.62
C LYS A 559 -78.66 -38.45 4.29
N THR A 560 -77.66 -38.23 5.14
CA THR A 560 -77.44 -36.93 5.76
C THR A 560 -77.05 -35.89 4.71
N VAL A 561 -77.69 -34.73 4.78
CA VAL A 561 -77.40 -33.55 3.96
C VAL A 561 -77.38 -32.32 4.87
N CYS A 562 -76.56 -31.33 4.53
CA CYS A 562 -76.60 -30.07 5.27
C CYS A 562 -77.78 -29.21 4.80
N VAL A 563 -78.16 -28.24 5.63
CA VAL A 563 -79.25 -27.30 5.35
C VAL A 563 -79.12 -26.58 4.00
N ALA A 564 -77.88 -26.37 3.52
CA ALA A 564 -77.63 -25.72 2.22
C ALA A 564 -77.85 -26.65 1.01
N HIS A 565 -77.89 -27.97 1.22
CA HIS A 565 -78.09 -28.95 0.15
C HIS A 565 -79.43 -29.69 0.24
N SER A 566 -80.35 -29.18 1.05
CA SER A 566 -81.70 -29.69 1.21
C SER A 566 -82.74 -28.59 1.04
N PHE A 567 -83.94 -28.99 0.66
CA PHE A 567 -85.11 -28.11 0.60
C PHE A 567 -86.33 -28.88 1.12
N ALA A 568 -87.32 -28.16 1.64
CA ALA A 568 -88.61 -28.75 2.01
C ALA A 568 -89.52 -28.80 0.77
N CYS A 569 -90.07 -29.97 0.44
CA CYS A 569 -90.98 -30.09 -0.69
C CYS A 569 -92.25 -29.24 -0.48
N PRO A 570 -92.64 -28.36 -1.43
CA PRO A 570 -93.81 -27.49 -1.29
C PRO A 570 -95.16 -28.20 -1.11
N VAL A 571 -95.25 -29.50 -1.46
CA VAL A 571 -96.50 -30.28 -1.34
C VAL A 571 -96.53 -31.04 -0.02
N CYS A 572 -95.55 -31.92 0.24
CA CYS A 572 -95.57 -32.79 1.41
C CYS A 572 -94.79 -32.26 2.62
N GLY A 573 -93.92 -31.25 2.44
CA GLY A 573 -93.06 -30.69 3.48
C GLY A 573 -91.82 -31.52 3.82
N ALA A 574 -91.62 -32.68 3.18
CA ALA A 574 -90.46 -33.52 3.46
C ALA A 574 -89.15 -32.86 3.01
N THR A 575 -88.09 -33.00 3.82
CA THR A 575 -86.73 -32.55 3.48
C THR A 575 -86.15 -33.44 2.38
N VAL A 576 -85.85 -32.87 1.22
CA VAL A 576 -85.27 -33.58 0.08
C VAL A 576 -83.96 -32.92 -0.32
N CYS A 577 -82.96 -33.72 -0.65
CA CYS A 577 -81.68 -33.20 -1.10
C CYS A 577 -81.79 -32.68 -2.54
N HIS A 578 -80.95 -31.71 -2.91
CA HIS A 578 -80.94 -31.18 -4.27
C HIS A 578 -80.66 -32.24 -5.35
N ALA A 579 -80.02 -33.36 -5.02
CA ALA A 579 -79.81 -34.45 -5.98
C ALA A 579 -81.11 -35.19 -6.37
N HIS A 580 -82.10 -35.26 -5.48
CA HIS A 580 -83.40 -35.88 -5.77
C HIS A 580 -84.48 -34.87 -6.19
N GLN A 581 -84.09 -33.61 -6.37
CA GLN A 581 -84.99 -32.56 -6.80
C GLN A 581 -85.49 -32.79 -8.23
N LYS A 582 -86.80 -32.60 -8.43
CA LYS A 582 -87.44 -32.58 -9.74
C LYS A 582 -88.16 -31.25 -9.95
N PHE A 583 -88.26 -30.80 -11.20
CA PHE A 583 -88.85 -29.50 -11.53
C PHE A 583 -90.14 -29.69 -12.32
N CYS A 584 -91.19 -28.96 -11.94
CA CYS A 584 -92.45 -28.98 -12.64
C CYS A 584 -92.38 -28.21 -13.96
N VAL A 585 -92.84 -28.76 -15.09
CA VAL A 585 -92.82 -28.06 -16.38
C VAL A 585 -93.80 -26.89 -16.48
N VAL A 586 -94.79 -26.80 -15.58
CA VAL A 586 -95.79 -25.72 -15.55
C VAL A 586 -95.33 -24.57 -14.67
N CYS A 587 -94.99 -24.84 -13.40
CA CYS A 587 -94.63 -23.82 -12.42
C CYS A 587 -93.12 -23.66 -12.18
N ASN A 588 -92.30 -24.52 -12.77
CA ASN A 588 -90.82 -24.53 -12.67
C ASN A 588 -90.26 -24.59 -11.24
N MET A 589 -91.09 -24.97 -10.26
CA MET A 589 -90.66 -25.14 -8.87
C MET A 589 -90.12 -26.54 -8.61
N ALA A 590 -89.30 -26.63 -7.57
CA ALA A 590 -88.68 -27.84 -7.06
C ALA A 590 -89.65 -28.69 -6.23
N TYR A 591 -89.73 -29.99 -6.51
CA TYR A 591 -90.55 -30.94 -5.78
C TYR A 591 -89.80 -32.25 -5.52
N CYS A 592 -90.29 -33.02 -4.54
CA CYS A 592 -89.84 -34.39 -4.38
C CYS A 592 -90.40 -35.28 -5.50
N PRO A 593 -89.73 -36.39 -5.84
CA PRO A 593 -90.22 -37.36 -6.82
C PRO A 593 -91.63 -37.87 -6.54
N ASP A 594 -92.07 -37.96 -5.28
CA ASP A 594 -93.40 -38.47 -4.93
C ASP A 594 -94.53 -37.44 -5.16
N CYS A 595 -94.21 -36.15 -5.25
CA CYS A 595 -95.19 -35.07 -5.42
C CYS A 595 -95.20 -34.50 -6.84
N ILE A 596 -94.47 -35.13 -7.76
CA ILE A 596 -94.45 -34.81 -9.18
C ILE A 596 -94.76 -36.09 -9.97
N ASN A 597 -95.61 -35.98 -10.98
CA ASN A 597 -95.78 -37.09 -11.90
C ASN A 597 -94.57 -37.14 -12.84
N LEU A 598 -93.86 -38.27 -12.81
CA LEU A 598 -92.60 -38.45 -13.53
C LEU A 598 -92.77 -38.61 -15.04
N ASP A 599 -93.97 -39.00 -15.51
CA ASP A 599 -94.22 -39.21 -16.94
C ASP A 599 -94.37 -37.89 -17.69
N ASN A 600 -94.98 -36.88 -17.06
CA ASN A 600 -95.24 -35.57 -17.68
C ASN A 600 -94.52 -34.40 -16.98
N ASN A 601 -93.78 -34.66 -15.89
CA ASN A 601 -93.13 -33.67 -15.04
C ASN A 601 -94.07 -32.56 -14.56
N VAL A 602 -95.34 -32.87 -14.28
CA VAL A 602 -96.30 -31.92 -13.71
C VAL A 602 -96.47 -32.21 -12.22
N CYS A 603 -96.32 -31.20 -11.37
CA CYS A 603 -96.50 -31.36 -9.92
C CYS A 603 -97.97 -31.59 -9.56
N ALA A 604 -98.22 -32.24 -8.42
CA ALA A 604 -99.56 -32.51 -7.92
C ALA A 604 -100.44 -31.24 -7.85
N THR A 605 -99.86 -30.08 -7.54
CA THR A 605 -100.57 -28.79 -7.55
C THR A 605 -100.99 -28.36 -8.96
N CYS A 606 -100.12 -28.50 -9.96
CA CYS A 606 -100.43 -28.04 -11.31
C CYS A 606 -101.38 -28.99 -12.05
N GLN A 607 -101.44 -30.27 -11.67
CA GLN A 607 -102.43 -31.20 -12.22
C GLN A 607 -103.86 -30.77 -11.86
N GLN A 608 -104.06 -30.20 -10.68
CA GLN A 608 -105.38 -29.69 -10.25
C GLN A 608 -105.88 -28.52 -11.10
N LEU A 609 -105.03 -27.88 -11.91
CA LEU A 609 -105.41 -26.75 -12.76
C LEU A 609 -106.26 -27.15 -13.98
N GLU A 610 -106.20 -28.41 -14.43
CA GLU A 610 -107.01 -28.88 -15.57
C GLU A 610 -108.51 -28.89 -15.22
N ASP A 611 -108.83 -29.22 -13.97
CA ASP A 611 -110.20 -29.30 -13.45
C ASP A 611 -110.65 -28.05 -12.66
N ALA A 612 -109.77 -27.06 -12.51
CA ALA A 612 -110.08 -25.85 -11.73
C ALA A 612 -111.04 -24.91 -12.47
N ASP A 613 -112.01 -24.36 -11.74
CA ASP A 613 -112.93 -23.34 -12.25
C ASP A 613 -112.19 -22.04 -12.61
N PRO A 614 -112.65 -21.29 -13.63
CA PRO A 614 -112.11 -19.99 -13.95
C PRO A 614 -112.27 -19.01 -12.77
N ILE A 615 -111.19 -18.32 -12.42
CA ILE A 615 -111.15 -17.30 -11.37
C ILE A 615 -111.04 -15.89 -11.96
N ASN A 616 -111.44 -14.89 -11.18
CA ASN A 616 -111.20 -13.50 -11.50
C ASN A 616 -109.88 -13.04 -10.86
N LEU A 617 -108.80 -13.01 -11.64
CA LEU A 617 -107.47 -12.65 -11.12
C LEU A 617 -107.44 -11.25 -10.48
N ALA A 618 -108.27 -10.29 -10.94
CA ALA A 618 -108.29 -8.94 -10.37
C ALA A 618 -108.77 -8.90 -8.90
N GLN A 619 -109.43 -9.96 -8.43
CA GLN A 619 -109.88 -10.10 -7.04
C GLN A 619 -108.90 -10.93 -6.19
N GLU A 620 -107.87 -11.51 -6.79
CA GLU A 620 -106.85 -12.29 -6.09
C GLU A 620 -105.78 -11.38 -5.47
N PRO A 621 -105.18 -11.77 -4.33
CA PRO A 621 -104.15 -10.97 -3.66
C PRO A 621 -102.98 -10.56 -4.57
N VAL A 622 -102.63 -11.40 -5.54
CA VAL A 622 -101.54 -11.14 -6.50
C VAL A 622 -101.82 -9.93 -7.42
N ALA A 623 -103.07 -9.54 -7.64
CA ALA A 623 -103.40 -8.40 -8.49
C ALA A 623 -103.05 -7.04 -7.88
N HIS A 624 -102.58 -6.98 -6.63
CA HIS A 624 -101.95 -5.76 -6.10
C HIS A 624 -100.61 -5.44 -6.77
N ASP A 625 -99.97 -6.44 -7.40
CA ASP A 625 -98.77 -6.22 -8.20
C ASP A 625 -99.17 -5.54 -9.53
N PRO A 626 -98.66 -4.33 -9.84
CA PRO A 626 -99.02 -3.59 -11.06
C PRO A 626 -98.81 -4.39 -12.34
N ASP A 627 -97.76 -5.22 -12.39
CA ASP A 627 -97.41 -6.02 -13.55
C ASP A 627 -98.39 -7.19 -13.74
N VAL A 628 -98.95 -7.70 -12.65
CA VAL A 628 -99.97 -8.76 -12.67
C VAL A 628 -101.37 -8.19 -12.92
N ALA A 629 -101.69 -7.03 -12.37
CA ALA A 629 -102.96 -6.33 -12.59
C ALA A 629 -103.23 -6.09 -14.09
N ALA A 630 -102.20 -5.72 -14.85
CA ALA A 630 -102.27 -5.51 -16.29
C ALA A 630 -102.63 -6.80 -17.07
N LEU A 631 -102.37 -7.98 -16.49
CA LEU A 631 -102.61 -9.28 -17.10
C LEU A 631 -103.96 -9.89 -16.70
N ALA A 632 -104.63 -9.35 -15.68
CA ALA A 632 -105.83 -9.92 -15.09
C ALA A 632 -106.98 -10.09 -16.10
N THR A 633 -107.14 -9.15 -17.03
CA THR A 633 -108.19 -9.18 -18.07
C THR A 633 -107.73 -9.82 -19.38
N ALA A 634 -106.43 -10.10 -19.54
CA ALA A 634 -105.84 -10.55 -20.80
C ALA A 634 -105.91 -12.08 -21.01
N TYR A 635 -106.26 -12.84 -19.97
CA TYR A 635 -106.33 -14.30 -19.97
C TYR A 635 -107.53 -14.79 -19.17
N THR A 636 -108.01 -16.00 -19.45
CA THR A 636 -108.87 -16.76 -18.56
C THR A 636 -108.01 -17.51 -17.55
N TRP A 637 -108.14 -17.15 -16.28
CA TRP A 637 -107.26 -17.61 -15.20
C TRP A 637 -107.86 -18.76 -14.41
N ARG A 638 -106.99 -19.67 -13.96
CA ARG A 638 -107.28 -20.73 -12.99
C ARG A 638 -106.20 -20.72 -11.91
N SER A 639 -106.50 -21.20 -10.71
CA SER A 639 -105.50 -21.28 -9.63
C SER A 639 -105.53 -22.62 -8.89
N ALA A 640 -104.37 -23.00 -8.35
CA ALA A 640 -104.21 -24.14 -7.46
C ALA A 640 -103.12 -23.84 -6.44
N SER A 641 -103.25 -24.33 -5.21
CA SER A 641 -102.38 -23.93 -4.09
C SER A 641 -101.76 -25.13 -3.36
N ASN A 642 -100.56 -24.95 -2.82
CA ASN A 642 -99.87 -25.92 -1.96
C ASN A 642 -99.34 -25.25 -0.68
N ARG A 643 -98.52 -25.95 0.12
CA ARG A 643 -98.05 -25.43 1.41
C ARG A 643 -97.12 -24.22 1.28
N ALA A 644 -96.42 -24.06 0.16
CA ALA A 644 -95.45 -22.97 -0.02
C ALA A 644 -95.98 -21.84 -0.91
N HIS A 645 -96.77 -22.16 -1.93
CA HIS A 645 -97.18 -21.19 -2.96
C HIS A 645 -98.48 -21.57 -3.67
N THR A 646 -99.11 -20.54 -4.25
CA THR A 646 -100.25 -20.61 -5.16
C THR A 646 -99.77 -20.43 -6.60
N VAL A 647 -100.24 -21.29 -7.50
CA VAL A 647 -99.96 -21.23 -8.95
C VAL A 647 -101.21 -20.70 -9.65
N TYR A 648 -101.05 -19.63 -10.41
CA TYR A 648 -102.06 -19.07 -11.30
C TYR A 648 -101.69 -19.39 -12.75
N PHE A 649 -102.63 -19.93 -13.51
CA PHE A 649 -102.44 -20.34 -14.89
C PHE A 649 -103.48 -19.66 -15.79
N GLY A 650 -103.00 -18.77 -16.66
CA GLY A 650 -103.80 -17.98 -17.59
C GLY A 650 -103.72 -18.54 -19.00
N THR A 651 -104.87 -18.71 -19.65
CA THR A 651 -104.98 -19.18 -21.05
C THR A 651 -105.65 -18.12 -21.94
N ARG A 652 -105.21 -18.02 -23.19
CA ARG A 652 -105.87 -17.21 -24.24
C ARG A 652 -105.68 -17.87 -25.62
N LEU A 653 -106.40 -17.39 -26.62
CA LEU A 653 -106.48 -17.97 -27.98
C LEU A 653 -105.11 -18.28 -28.62
N MET A 654 -104.07 -17.47 -28.36
CA MET A 654 -102.69 -17.70 -28.80
C MET A 654 -101.65 -17.39 -27.70
N GLY A 655 -101.79 -18.02 -26.53
CA GLY A 655 -100.73 -17.99 -25.50
C GLY A 655 -101.15 -18.50 -24.13
N GLN A 656 -100.15 -18.79 -23.29
CA GLN A 656 -100.34 -19.22 -21.90
C GLN A 656 -99.42 -18.42 -20.97
N MET A 657 -99.84 -18.23 -19.72
CA MET A 657 -99.09 -17.54 -18.68
C MET A 657 -99.16 -18.35 -17.38
N THR A 658 -98.02 -18.56 -16.71
CA THR A 658 -97.97 -19.11 -15.36
C THR A 658 -97.40 -18.07 -14.41
N LEU A 659 -98.05 -17.88 -13.26
CA LEU A 659 -97.54 -17.10 -12.13
C LEU A 659 -97.49 -18.00 -10.90
N VAL A 660 -96.38 -17.99 -10.18
CA VAL A 660 -96.22 -18.72 -8.93
C VAL A 660 -95.98 -17.71 -7.82
N VAL A 661 -96.84 -17.72 -6.81
CA VAL A 661 -96.87 -16.69 -5.78
C VAL A 661 -96.79 -17.37 -4.43
N ARG A 662 -95.78 -17.05 -3.63
CA ARG A 662 -95.72 -17.53 -2.24
C ARG A 662 -96.85 -16.92 -1.41
N HIS A 663 -97.20 -17.57 -0.32
CA HIS A 663 -98.26 -17.10 0.59
C HIS A 663 -97.98 -15.74 1.25
N ASP A 664 -96.73 -15.28 1.23
CA ASP A 664 -96.33 -13.93 1.63
C ASP A 664 -96.62 -12.86 0.55
N GLY A 665 -97.26 -13.24 -0.55
CA GLY A 665 -97.65 -12.36 -1.65
C GLY A 665 -96.55 -12.16 -2.69
N LYS A 666 -95.35 -12.72 -2.50
CA LYS A 666 -94.24 -12.53 -3.44
C LYS A 666 -94.35 -13.46 -4.64
N VAL A 667 -94.27 -12.89 -5.84
CA VAL A 667 -94.15 -13.66 -7.09
C VAL A 667 -92.76 -14.31 -7.16
N VAL A 668 -92.71 -15.64 -7.21
CA VAL A 668 -91.49 -16.45 -7.22
C VAL A 668 -91.10 -16.89 -8.63
N HIS A 669 -92.07 -17.07 -9.51
CA HIS A 669 -91.82 -17.45 -10.89
C HIS A 669 -92.92 -16.93 -11.81
N THR A 670 -92.53 -16.43 -12.98
CA THR A 670 -93.44 -16.04 -14.07
C THR A 670 -92.95 -16.67 -15.37
N SER A 671 -93.88 -17.19 -16.18
CA SER A 671 -93.55 -17.80 -17.47
C SER A 671 -94.62 -17.46 -18.51
N HIS A 672 -94.20 -16.92 -19.65
CA HIS A 672 -95.09 -16.52 -20.75
C HIS A 672 -94.75 -17.29 -22.03
N VAL A 673 -95.74 -17.95 -22.64
CA VAL A 673 -95.58 -18.69 -23.90
C VAL A 673 -96.38 -17.98 -24.99
N LYS A 674 -95.69 -17.42 -26.00
CA LYS A 674 -96.28 -16.76 -27.18
C LYS A 674 -96.65 -17.79 -28.26
N GLY A 675 -97.82 -17.62 -28.90
CA GLY A 675 -98.55 -18.63 -29.68
C GLY A 675 -97.89 -19.33 -30.88
N LEU A 676 -96.60 -19.15 -31.17
CA LEU A 676 -95.91 -19.96 -32.18
C LEU A 676 -95.37 -21.29 -31.61
N GLU A 677 -95.25 -21.43 -30.28
CA GLU A 677 -94.80 -22.67 -29.61
C GLU A 677 -95.95 -23.57 -29.11
N SER A 678 -97.20 -23.08 -29.10
CA SER A 678 -98.37 -23.86 -28.67
C SER A 678 -98.85 -24.89 -29.72
N LEU A 679 -98.57 -24.69 -31.01
CA LEU A 679 -98.87 -25.66 -32.07
C LEU A 679 -97.91 -26.87 -32.06
N ILE A 680 -96.67 -26.69 -31.59
CA ILE A 680 -95.66 -27.77 -31.51
C ILE A 680 -95.90 -28.68 -30.28
N ARG A 681 -96.56 -28.18 -29.23
CA ARG A 681 -96.94 -28.99 -28.04
C ARG A 681 -98.29 -29.70 -28.19
N TRP A 682 -99.24 -29.19 -28.98
CA TRP A 682 -100.47 -29.92 -29.32
C TRP A 682 -100.24 -31.03 -30.38
N GLY A 683 -99.34 -30.80 -31.33
CA GLY A 683 -98.95 -31.81 -32.34
C GLY A 683 -98.22 -33.04 -31.79
N ARG A 684 -97.58 -32.94 -30.61
CA ARG A 684 -96.92 -34.08 -29.94
C ARG A 684 -97.83 -34.94 -29.06
N ARG A 685 -99.12 -34.59 -28.91
CA ARG A 685 -100.15 -35.42 -28.24
C ARG A 685 -101.04 -36.22 -29.22
N LEU A 686 -100.85 -36.05 -30.53
CA LEU A 686 -101.53 -36.85 -31.57
C LEU A 686 -100.59 -37.78 -32.36
N LEU A 687 -99.29 -37.73 -32.08
CA LEU A 687 -98.25 -38.63 -32.61
C LEU A 687 -97.24 -38.97 -31.49
N GLY A 688 -97.76 -39.50 -30.39
CA GLY A 688 -97.03 -39.89 -29.19
C GLY A 688 -97.99 -40.25 -28.07
#